data_AF-A0A8H8Z1W8-F1
#
_entry.id   AF-A0A8H8Z1W8-F1
#
_cell.length_a   1.000
_cell.length_b   1.000
_cell.length_c   1.000
_cell.angle_alpha   90.00
_cell.angle_beta   90.00
_cell.angle_gamma   90.00
#
_symmetry.space_group_name_H-M   'P 1'
#
loop_
_entity.id
_entity.type
_entity.pdbx_description
1 polymer ?
#
loop_
_entity_poly.entity_id
_entity_poly.type
_entity_poly.pdbx_seq_one_letter_code
_entity_poly.pdbx_strand_id
1 'polypeptide(L)'
;MKFFSRFLIVLSSTLVLYGGNGMIDAIPTAHAATATASANAETIETAVTAFQTIGTLRRESPINTDAILNEYAGALQSLAQEIDTKHGLSLDSDILAAIEDIKNNNEPVLAGQVIDKAAQHIFFQIIIDRMTAAKNDFDTQASDALISTWGEAKAAFEAIKGTAARENKVLTADKQSVESGDNPQLDVQIAEAFARGETALNKENPAEDKINLSIERQIIRLSLARAYYIGVLREVEGIISNRGRDLLEAREKQKEGEIFYRIIESFIKQDNPTGNALIKAQFTGNVSNVVADKIVSELSKGFIGRVNAELKANESSIGTDRGRAMEVAEEALLYANIFLDDLALRMDGGARSNLENALTSLKQASDSNDEAGAATARQAIADILASYAQLLDTAQYQVTTDTSFIDNAVAAYQAIGTLRRQNPIDAEAIAAEYAGDLQQLTQIADSVYGLSMHNDILTAIEYLRNNDQTALAGQAIDKTLQRVFALVIYNRTTLALEAFENLSSDELKLEWDRAYAAYLAIIGTVGRENKVLTADKQAIESGSNPDLDDHVTLAFIDGKASLDKSIGDDKNKVALARENILIPIVRAFLIGVLREVEGIVSNRDRDIDEAREKQIEGEFFYKIVEGFIAQTNPAGSDRIMAKMKGSLASVVANEVVSEISKGIIGQVRINMAQIESTFSTDRNQAVLAAERLALYTHVFLPDLALRIGSIERVRMENALQDLKEATGQGEMEKAINAAQAILSIIANYESTLI
;
A
#
# COMPACT_ATOMS: atom_id res chain seq x y z
N MET A 1 -9.77 -26.93 -52.63
CA MET A 1 -10.00 -25.52 -52.99
C MET A 1 -9.69 -24.71 -51.72
N LYS A 2 -8.55 -24.02 -51.52
CA LYS A 2 -7.95 -22.84 -52.23
C LYS A 2 -9.02 -21.77 -52.47
N PHE A 3 -9.01 -20.55 -51.90
CA PHE A 3 -7.96 -19.53 -51.66
C PHE A 3 -8.35 -18.58 -50.48
N PHE A 4 -7.45 -18.21 -49.53
CA PHE A 4 -6.78 -16.89 -49.31
C PHE A 4 -7.71 -15.65 -49.14
N SER A 5 -7.51 -14.64 -48.27
CA SER A 5 -6.61 -14.33 -47.12
C SER A 5 -6.94 -12.91 -46.57
N ARG A 6 -6.40 -12.57 -45.36
CA ARG A 6 -6.11 -11.22 -44.78
C ARG A 6 -7.32 -10.46 -44.16
N PHE A 7 -7.29 -9.76 -43.02
CA PHE A 7 -6.30 -9.16 -42.09
C PHE A 7 -7.12 -8.78 -40.79
N LEU A 8 -6.71 -9.04 -39.54
CA LEU A 8 -5.90 -8.21 -38.61
C LEU A 8 -6.71 -7.47 -37.50
N ILE A 9 -6.47 -7.89 -36.23
CA ILE A 9 -6.30 -7.10 -34.96
C ILE A 9 -7.45 -6.21 -34.41
N VAL A 10 -7.90 -6.45 -33.15
CA VAL A 10 -7.71 -5.63 -31.92
C VAL A 10 -8.68 -6.10 -30.79
N LEU A 11 -8.10 -6.21 -29.59
CA LEU A 11 -8.66 -6.22 -28.23
C LEU A 11 -10.10 -5.71 -28.03
N SER A 12 -10.86 -6.35 -27.14
CA SER A 12 -11.48 -5.63 -26.00
C SER A 12 -11.94 -6.60 -24.89
N SER A 13 -11.56 -6.23 -23.68
CA SER A 13 -11.97 -6.73 -22.38
C SER A 13 -13.47 -6.46 -22.08
N THR A 14 -13.93 -7.03 -20.96
CA THR A 14 -15.16 -6.72 -20.20
C THR A 14 -16.52 -7.09 -20.80
N LEU A 15 -17.18 -8.12 -20.25
CA LEU A 15 -18.53 -7.99 -19.69
C LEU A 15 -18.94 -9.21 -18.86
N VAL A 16 -19.42 -8.89 -17.66
CA VAL A 16 -20.04 -9.75 -16.64
C VAL A 16 -21.49 -10.10 -17.05
N LEU A 17 -21.99 -11.21 -16.49
CA LEU A 17 -23.38 -11.72 -16.40
C LEU A 17 -23.81 -12.81 -17.40
N TYR A 18 -24.16 -13.99 -16.87
CA TYR A 18 -25.57 -14.40 -16.75
C TYR A 18 -25.71 -15.51 -15.68
N GLY A 19 -26.70 -15.37 -14.81
CA GLY A 19 -27.07 -16.37 -13.81
C GLY A 19 -27.91 -17.53 -14.38
N GLY A 20 -28.07 -18.58 -13.58
CA GLY A 20 -29.00 -19.68 -13.84
C GLY A 20 -28.95 -20.76 -12.76
N ASN A 21 -29.99 -20.82 -11.93
CA ASN A 21 -30.24 -21.85 -10.91
C ASN A 21 -30.40 -23.27 -11.50
N GLY A 22 -29.93 -24.29 -10.77
CA GLY A 22 -30.24 -25.71 -11.06
C GLY A 22 -29.50 -26.75 -10.18
N MET A 23 -30.04 -26.96 -8.96
CA MET A 23 -29.98 -28.14 -8.06
C MET A 23 -28.82 -29.19 -8.06
N ILE A 24 -28.21 -29.30 -6.87
CA ILE A 24 -27.97 -30.49 -6.00
C ILE A 24 -26.99 -31.59 -6.49
N ASP A 25 -25.84 -31.71 -5.80
CA ASP A 25 -25.56 -32.87 -4.93
C ASP A 25 -24.51 -32.57 -3.85
N ALA A 26 -24.76 -33.11 -2.66
CA ALA A 26 -24.17 -32.75 -1.37
C ALA A 26 -22.86 -33.48 -1.07
N ILE A 27 -21.88 -32.76 -0.50
CA ILE A 27 -20.80 -33.32 0.33
C ILE A 27 -20.66 -32.41 1.57
N PRO A 28 -20.71 -32.94 2.81
CA PRO A 28 -20.77 -32.13 4.01
C PRO A 28 -19.36 -31.66 4.39
N THR A 29 -19.01 -30.43 4.02
CA THR A 29 -17.95 -29.69 4.71
C THR A 29 -18.59 -29.01 5.91
N ALA A 30 -18.17 -29.40 7.10
CA ALA A 30 -18.52 -28.74 8.36
C ALA A 30 -18.03 -27.29 8.30
N HIS A 31 -18.87 -26.40 7.81
CA HIS A 31 -18.74 -24.97 8.03
C HIS A 31 -18.98 -24.73 9.51
N ALA A 32 -17.99 -24.15 10.19
CA ALA A 32 -18.26 -23.44 11.43
C ALA A 32 -19.37 -22.43 11.14
N ALA A 33 -20.48 -22.54 11.85
CA ALA A 33 -21.62 -21.66 11.67
C ALA A 33 -21.24 -20.25 12.13
N THR A 34 -20.75 -19.40 11.23
CA THR A 34 -20.80 -17.96 11.38
C THR A 34 -22.26 -17.54 11.15
N ALA A 35 -23.00 -17.43 12.25
CA ALA A 35 -24.31 -16.79 12.23
C ALA A 35 -24.11 -15.29 11.99
N THR A 36 -23.98 -14.87 10.73
CA THR A 36 -24.06 -13.45 10.33
C THR A 36 -25.52 -13.03 10.30
N ALA A 37 -26.10 -12.79 11.48
CA ALA A 37 -27.25 -11.89 11.55
C ALA A 37 -26.71 -10.48 11.27
N SER A 38 -27.27 -9.77 10.29
CA SER A 38 -26.98 -8.34 10.11
C SER A 38 -27.25 -7.61 11.43
N ALA A 39 -26.23 -6.92 11.98
CA ALA A 39 -26.40 -6.14 13.20
C ALA A 39 -27.54 -5.13 13.02
N ASN A 40 -28.51 -5.11 13.92
CA ASN A 40 -29.60 -4.13 13.93
C ASN A 40 -29.14 -2.82 14.61
N ALA A 41 -29.95 -1.75 14.52
CA ALA A 41 -29.63 -0.46 15.13
C ALA A 41 -29.30 -0.55 16.64
N GLU A 42 -30.00 -1.40 17.39
CA GLU A 42 -29.74 -1.64 18.82
C GLU A 42 -28.35 -2.24 19.09
N THR A 43 -27.88 -3.15 18.23
CA THR A 43 -26.53 -3.72 18.32
C THR A 43 -25.48 -2.64 18.04
N ILE A 44 -25.73 -1.75 17.08
CA ILE A 44 -24.83 -0.63 16.77
C ILE A 44 -24.80 0.37 17.94
N GLU A 45 -25.95 0.76 18.49
CA GLU A 45 -26.02 1.65 19.67
C GLU A 45 -25.29 1.07 20.89
N THR A 46 -25.36 -0.26 21.07
CA THR A 46 -24.58 -0.97 22.09
C THR A 46 -23.07 -0.85 21.82
N ALA A 47 -22.63 -1.03 20.57
CA ALA A 47 -21.23 -0.85 20.20
C ALA A 47 -20.75 0.61 20.37
N VAL A 48 -21.59 1.61 20.05
CA VAL A 48 -21.30 3.03 20.29
C VAL A 48 -21.13 3.29 21.78
N THR A 49 -22.00 2.72 22.63
CA THR A 49 -21.89 2.84 24.09
C THR A 49 -20.59 2.23 24.59
N ALA A 50 -20.24 1.02 24.15
CA ALA A 50 -18.97 0.37 24.49
C ALA A 50 -17.77 1.25 24.09
N PHE A 51 -17.77 1.80 22.87
CA PHE A 51 -16.72 2.72 22.41
C PHE A 51 -16.59 3.96 23.30
N GLN A 52 -17.71 4.58 23.68
CA GLN A 52 -17.70 5.75 24.58
C GLN A 52 -17.17 5.38 25.97
N THR A 53 -17.56 4.23 26.52
CA THR A 53 -17.04 3.72 27.80
C THR A 53 -15.54 3.47 27.74
N ILE A 54 -15.05 2.80 26.69
CA ILE A 54 -13.61 2.58 26.44
C ILE A 54 -12.88 3.93 26.35
N GLY A 55 -13.46 4.93 25.70
CA GLY A 55 -12.92 6.29 25.61
C GLY A 55 -12.71 6.98 26.97
N THR A 56 -13.49 6.63 27.99
CA THR A 56 -13.27 7.05 29.38
C THR A 56 -12.24 6.16 30.07
N LEU A 57 -12.38 4.83 29.99
CA LEU A 57 -11.49 3.86 30.67
C LEU A 57 -10.02 4.02 30.26
N ARG A 58 -9.75 4.29 28.97
CA ARG A 58 -8.39 4.48 28.45
C ARG A 58 -7.67 5.73 28.98
N ARG A 59 -8.39 6.63 29.65
CA ARG A 59 -7.85 7.85 30.27
C ARG A 59 -7.64 7.73 31.78
N GLU A 60 -7.98 6.58 32.37
CA GLU A 60 -7.76 6.31 33.78
C GLU A 60 -6.27 6.12 34.09
N SER A 61 -5.88 6.35 35.35
CA SER A 61 -4.51 6.15 35.82
C SER A 61 -4.51 5.33 37.10
N PRO A 62 -4.05 4.06 37.09
CA PRO A 62 -3.63 3.28 35.91
C PRO A 62 -4.81 2.91 34.99
N ILE A 63 -4.52 2.60 33.72
CA ILE A 63 -5.54 2.15 32.75
C ILE A 63 -6.05 0.76 33.17
N ASN A 64 -7.37 0.59 33.26
CA ASN A 64 -7.98 -0.70 33.61
C ASN A 64 -8.20 -1.58 32.36
N THR A 65 -7.18 -2.37 32.02
CA THR A 65 -7.19 -3.21 30.82
C THR A 65 -8.30 -4.27 30.81
N ASP A 66 -8.59 -4.90 31.95
CA ASP A 66 -9.64 -5.92 32.02
C ASP A 66 -11.03 -5.32 31.77
N ALA A 67 -11.27 -4.09 32.23
CA ALA A 67 -12.51 -3.37 31.93
C ALA A 67 -12.59 -3.03 30.43
N ILE A 68 -11.51 -2.55 29.81
CA ILE A 68 -11.48 -2.27 28.38
C ILE A 68 -11.76 -3.53 27.55
N LEU A 69 -11.12 -4.65 27.90
CA LEU A 69 -11.34 -5.93 27.20
C LEU A 69 -12.79 -6.40 27.32
N ASN A 70 -13.40 -6.27 28.50
CA ASN A 70 -14.79 -6.65 28.72
C ASN A 70 -15.77 -5.77 27.94
N GLU A 71 -15.53 -4.45 27.86
CA GLU A 71 -16.35 -3.54 27.07
C GLU A 71 -16.17 -3.76 25.56
N TYR A 72 -14.95 -4.09 25.12
CA TYR A 72 -14.68 -4.40 23.71
C TYR A 72 -15.35 -5.69 23.26
N ALA A 73 -15.30 -6.71 24.13
CA ALA A 73 -15.94 -8.00 23.89
C ALA A 73 -17.45 -7.84 23.71
N GLY A 74 -17.99 -8.37 22.60
CA GLY A 74 -19.41 -8.30 22.29
C GLY A 74 -19.70 -7.54 20.99
N ALA A 75 -20.57 -6.53 21.05
CA ALA A 75 -21.07 -5.85 19.85
C ALA A 75 -19.96 -5.14 19.06
N LEU A 76 -19.06 -4.41 19.74
CA LEU A 76 -17.99 -3.68 19.09
C LEU A 76 -16.97 -4.63 18.42
N GLN A 77 -16.55 -5.69 19.10
CA GLN A 77 -15.71 -6.72 18.49
C GLN A 77 -16.39 -7.42 17.30
N SER A 78 -17.69 -7.72 17.40
CA SER A 78 -18.43 -8.35 16.30
C SER A 78 -18.44 -7.47 15.05
N LEU A 79 -18.62 -6.15 15.23
CA LEU A 79 -18.52 -5.18 14.12
C LEU A 79 -17.08 -5.11 13.57
N ALA A 80 -16.06 -5.16 14.44
CA ALA A 80 -14.67 -5.19 14.01
C ALA A 80 -14.40 -6.39 13.07
N GLN A 81 -14.85 -7.57 13.47
CA GLN A 81 -14.68 -8.81 12.70
C GLN A 81 -15.49 -8.82 11.39
N GLU A 82 -16.69 -8.23 11.39
CA GLU A 82 -17.47 -8.00 10.17
C GLU A 82 -16.67 -7.14 9.18
N ILE A 83 -16.15 -6.01 9.64
CA ILE A 83 -15.38 -5.06 8.82
C ILE A 83 -14.07 -5.66 8.33
N ASP A 84 -13.32 -6.34 9.19
CA ASP A 84 -12.07 -7.01 8.82
C ASP A 84 -12.29 -8.04 7.73
N THR A 85 -13.33 -8.87 7.87
CA THR A 85 -13.69 -9.88 6.87
C THR A 85 -14.10 -9.25 5.54
N LYS A 86 -14.88 -8.16 5.58
CA LYS A 86 -15.44 -7.55 4.38
C LYS A 86 -14.43 -6.71 3.59
N HIS A 87 -13.54 -6.02 4.30
CA HIS A 87 -12.63 -5.03 3.72
C HIS A 87 -11.17 -5.49 3.70
N GLY A 88 -10.85 -6.68 4.23
CA GLY A 88 -9.48 -7.18 4.32
C GLY A 88 -8.62 -6.34 5.27
N LEU A 89 -9.22 -5.83 6.35
CA LEU A 89 -8.56 -5.05 7.40
C LEU A 89 -8.16 -5.95 8.59
N SER A 90 -7.49 -5.37 9.58
CA SER A 90 -7.01 -6.07 10.78
C SER A 90 -7.37 -5.35 12.09
N LEU A 91 -8.45 -4.58 12.10
CA LEU A 91 -8.86 -3.70 13.21
C LEU A 91 -9.13 -4.48 14.52
N ASP A 92 -9.71 -5.69 14.46
CA ASP A 92 -9.91 -6.53 15.65
C ASP A 92 -8.56 -6.91 16.27
N SER A 93 -7.62 -7.40 15.44
CA SER A 93 -6.29 -7.74 15.93
C SER A 93 -5.48 -6.52 16.38
N ASP A 94 -5.66 -5.35 15.74
CA ASP A 94 -4.99 -4.11 16.14
C ASP A 94 -5.47 -3.66 17.53
N ILE A 95 -6.78 -3.73 17.79
CA ILE A 95 -7.37 -3.40 19.10
C ILE A 95 -6.92 -4.41 20.17
N LEU A 96 -6.99 -5.70 19.89
CA LEU A 96 -6.60 -6.74 20.85
C LEU A 96 -5.11 -6.69 21.19
N ALA A 97 -4.24 -6.42 20.20
CA ALA A 97 -2.82 -6.22 20.44
C ALA A 97 -2.56 -4.99 21.31
N ALA A 98 -3.27 -3.88 21.05
CA ALA A 98 -3.15 -2.68 21.87
C ALA A 98 -3.64 -2.89 23.32
N ILE A 99 -4.71 -3.65 23.54
CA ILE A 99 -5.15 -4.04 24.89
C ILE A 99 -4.03 -4.83 25.62
N GLU A 100 -3.38 -5.76 24.93
CA GLU A 100 -2.28 -6.55 25.48
C GLU A 100 -1.01 -5.70 25.71
N ASP A 101 -0.74 -4.70 24.87
CA ASP A 101 0.35 -3.73 25.08
C ASP A 101 0.12 -2.92 26.37
N ILE A 102 -1.11 -2.43 26.62
CA ILE A 102 -1.46 -1.75 27.89
C ILE A 102 -1.23 -2.70 29.09
N LYS A 103 -1.67 -3.95 28.98
CA LYS A 103 -1.51 -4.96 30.04
C LYS A 103 -0.05 -5.20 30.41
N ASN A 104 0.82 -5.21 29.40
CA ASN A 104 2.26 -5.43 29.56
C ASN A 104 3.03 -4.14 29.85
N ASN A 105 2.33 -3.02 30.05
CA ASN A 105 2.91 -1.69 30.25
C ASN A 105 3.85 -1.27 29.10
N ASN A 106 3.55 -1.73 27.89
CA ASN A 106 4.21 -1.31 26.66
C ASN A 106 3.47 -0.11 26.07
N GLU A 107 4.06 1.09 26.18
CA GLU A 107 3.52 2.37 25.69
C GLU A 107 1.98 2.52 25.85
N PRO A 108 1.43 2.38 27.08
CA PRO A 108 -0.01 2.25 27.32
C PRO A 108 -0.84 3.43 26.82
N VAL A 109 -0.27 4.64 26.78
CA VAL A 109 -0.92 5.83 26.21
C VAL A 109 -1.09 5.69 24.70
N LEU A 110 -0.06 5.24 23.99
CA LEU A 110 -0.08 5.06 22.53
C LEU A 110 -1.01 3.92 22.14
N ALA A 111 -0.95 2.80 22.87
CA ALA A 111 -1.87 1.69 22.70
C ALA A 111 -3.34 2.12 22.95
N GLY A 112 -3.60 2.97 23.94
CA GLY A 112 -4.91 3.58 24.15
C GLY A 112 -5.42 4.40 22.95
N GLN A 113 -4.53 5.08 22.22
CA GLN A 113 -4.92 5.78 20.98
C GLN A 113 -5.19 4.81 19.82
N VAL A 114 -4.47 3.69 19.72
CA VAL A 114 -4.77 2.63 18.76
C VAL A 114 -6.19 2.12 18.93
N ILE A 115 -6.60 1.80 20.17
CA ILE A 115 -7.96 1.34 20.47
C ILE A 115 -9.00 2.38 20.04
N ASP A 116 -8.80 3.64 20.41
CA ASP A 116 -9.72 4.74 20.11
C ASP A 116 -9.92 4.95 18.61
N LYS A 117 -8.83 5.05 17.85
CA LYS A 117 -8.91 5.40 16.43
C LYS A 117 -9.24 4.21 15.54
N ALA A 118 -8.79 3.01 15.88
CA ALA A 118 -9.20 1.79 15.18
C ALA A 118 -10.73 1.57 15.32
N ALA A 119 -11.29 1.81 16.51
CA ALA A 119 -12.74 1.77 16.70
C ALA A 119 -13.48 2.83 15.87
N GLN A 120 -12.94 4.05 15.74
CA GLN A 120 -13.51 5.04 14.82
C GLN A 120 -13.49 4.57 13.35
N HIS A 121 -12.45 3.83 12.92
CA HIS A 121 -12.40 3.25 11.58
C HIS A 121 -13.50 2.21 11.36
N ILE A 122 -13.81 1.39 12.37
CA ILE A 122 -14.93 0.44 12.33
C ILE A 122 -16.23 1.19 12.04
N PHE A 123 -16.55 2.23 12.81
CA PHE A 123 -17.78 3.00 12.61
C PHE A 123 -17.82 3.71 11.25
N PHE A 124 -16.70 4.26 10.78
CA PHE A 124 -16.60 4.83 9.44
C PHE A 124 -16.99 3.81 8.36
N GLN A 125 -16.48 2.58 8.42
CA GLN A 125 -16.82 1.54 7.45
C GLN A 125 -18.26 1.07 7.58
N ILE A 126 -18.79 0.92 8.80
CA ILE A 126 -20.19 0.55 9.02
C ILE A 126 -21.13 1.59 8.39
N ILE A 127 -20.87 2.89 8.57
CA ILE A 127 -21.66 3.96 7.95
C ILE A 127 -21.69 3.79 6.43
N ILE A 128 -20.53 3.62 5.79
CA ILE A 128 -20.41 3.47 4.34
C ILE A 128 -21.15 2.20 3.87
N ASP A 129 -20.95 1.09 4.56
CA ASP A 129 -21.52 -0.20 4.20
C ASP A 129 -23.05 -0.20 4.24
N ARG A 130 -23.62 0.34 5.32
CA ARG A 130 -25.07 0.40 5.52
C ARG A 130 -25.75 1.36 4.55
N MET A 131 -25.19 2.55 4.31
CA MET A 131 -25.71 3.46 3.27
C MET A 131 -25.61 2.86 1.86
N THR A 132 -24.53 2.13 1.57
CA THR A 132 -24.34 1.46 0.28
C THR A 132 -25.34 0.31 0.09
N ALA A 133 -25.60 -0.47 1.13
CA ALA A 133 -26.63 -1.51 1.12
C ALA A 133 -28.02 -0.92 0.84
N ALA A 134 -28.42 0.13 1.57
CA ALA A 134 -29.70 0.81 1.36
C ALA A 134 -29.85 1.34 -0.08
N LYS A 135 -28.77 1.88 -0.68
CA LYS A 135 -28.78 2.34 -2.08
C LYS A 135 -28.87 1.19 -3.08
N ASN A 136 -28.15 0.10 -2.88
CA ASN A 136 -28.16 -1.05 -3.79
C ASN A 136 -29.51 -1.77 -3.77
N ASP A 137 -30.16 -1.82 -2.62
CA ASP A 137 -31.44 -2.49 -2.43
C ASP A 137 -32.65 -1.59 -2.71
N PHE A 138 -32.42 -0.34 -3.13
CA PHE A 138 -33.47 0.67 -3.32
C PHE A 138 -34.60 0.18 -4.23
N ASP A 139 -34.33 -0.55 -5.30
CA ASP A 139 -35.38 -0.99 -6.23
C ASP A 139 -36.14 -2.23 -5.73
N THR A 140 -35.57 -3.00 -4.81
CA THR A 140 -36.04 -4.35 -4.47
C THR A 140 -36.64 -4.47 -3.08
N GLN A 141 -36.21 -3.65 -2.12
CA GLN A 141 -36.67 -3.69 -0.73
C GLN A 141 -37.77 -2.66 -0.44
N ALA A 142 -38.59 -2.93 0.58
CA ALA A 142 -39.59 -1.99 1.07
C ALA A 142 -38.95 -0.81 1.82
N SER A 143 -39.61 0.36 1.80
CA SER A 143 -39.12 1.58 2.45
C SER A 143 -38.76 1.39 3.92
N ASP A 144 -39.60 0.72 4.71
CA ASP A 144 -39.32 0.48 6.13
C ASP A 144 -38.02 -0.30 6.37
N ALA A 145 -37.72 -1.28 5.51
CA ALA A 145 -36.48 -2.05 5.60
C ALA A 145 -35.26 -1.19 5.23
N LEU A 146 -35.37 -0.40 4.17
CA LEU A 146 -34.30 0.52 3.75
C LEU A 146 -34.03 1.61 4.80
N ILE A 147 -35.08 2.17 5.38
CA ILE A 147 -35.01 3.17 6.45
C ILE A 147 -34.36 2.58 7.69
N SER A 148 -34.65 1.31 8.03
CA SER A 148 -33.96 0.60 9.11
C SER A 148 -32.45 0.50 8.86
N THR A 149 -32.04 0.07 7.66
CA THR A 149 -30.61 -0.03 7.30
C THR A 149 -29.93 1.35 7.24
N TRP A 150 -30.65 2.40 6.81
CA TRP A 150 -30.14 3.77 6.85
C TRP A 150 -30.01 4.30 8.30
N GLY A 151 -30.94 3.91 9.17
CA GLY A 151 -30.91 4.20 10.60
C GLY A 151 -29.71 3.57 11.31
N GLU A 152 -29.28 2.37 10.90
CA GLU A 152 -28.04 1.75 11.36
C GLU A 152 -26.81 2.60 11.06
N ALA A 153 -26.71 3.17 9.85
CA ALA A 153 -25.63 4.10 9.50
C ALA A 153 -25.67 5.36 10.36
N LYS A 154 -26.86 5.93 10.57
CA LYS A 154 -27.06 7.11 11.41
C LYS A 154 -26.68 6.85 12.87
N ALA A 155 -27.01 5.66 13.41
CA ALA A 155 -26.61 5.27 14.77
C ALA A 155 -25.08 5.17 14.89
N ALA A 156 -24.40 4.56 13.91
CA ALA A 156 -22.94 4.48 13.89
C ALA A 156 -22.26 5.86 13.82
N PHE A 157 -22.89 6.84 13.15
CA PHE A 157 -22.37 8.21 13.07
C PHE A 157 -22.23 8.89 14.44
N GLU A 158 -23.08 8.57 15.43
CA GLU A 158 -22.97 9.16 16.77
C GLU A 158 -21.65 8.82 17.48
N ALA A 159 -20.96 7.73 17.12
CA ALA A 159 -19.61 7.45 17.62
C ALA A 159 -18.55 8.42 17.10
N ILE A 160 -18.68 8.91 15.88
CA ILE A 160 -17.64 9.71 15.20
C ILE A 160 -18.04 11.16 14.93
N LYS A 161 -19.25 11.55 15.33
CA LYS A 161 -19.78 12.92 15.22
C LYS A 161 -18.88 13.98 15.81
N GLY A 162 -18.24 13.69 16.95
CA GLY A 162 -17.27 14.60 17.58
C GLY A 162 -16.02 14.84 16.73
N THR A 163 -15.65 13.91 15.86
CA THR A 163 -14.56 14.08 14.88
C THR A 163 -15.02 14.99 13.74
N ALA A 164 -16.26 14.83 13.27
CA ALA A 164 -16.84 15.68 12.21
C ALA A 164 -17.10 17.14 12.64
N ALA A 165 -17.36 17.39 13.93
CA ALA A 165 -17.64 18.73 14.46
C ALA A 165 -16.40 19.63 14.63
N ARG A 166 -15.20 19.10 14.39
CA ARG A 166 -13.92 19.80 14.64
C ARG A 166 -13.73 20.98 13.69
N GLU A 167 -13.07 22.03 14.18
CA GLU A 167 -12.62 23.13 13.32
C GLU A 167 -11.62 22.65 12.27
N ASN A 168 -11.60 23.32 11.12
CA ASN A 168 -10.68 23.01 10.03
C ASN A 168 -9.23 23.25 10.44
N LYS A 169 -8.32 22.65 9.68
CA LYS A 169 -6.88 22.81 9.83
C LYS A 169 -6.27 23.13 8.47
N VAL A 170 -5.43 24.17 8.44
CA VAL A 170 -4.83 24.69 7.22
C VAL A 170 -3.34 24.88 7.40
N LEU A 171 -2.59 24.81 6.31
CA LEU A 171 -1.15 25.03 6.32
C LEU A 171 -0.86 26.52 6.61
N THR A 172 0.17 26.80 7.42
CA THR A 172 0.61 28.18 7.67
C THR A 172 1.16 28.83 6.40
N ALA A 173 1.17 30.16 6.33
CA ALA A 173 1.61 30.88 5.14
C ALA A 173 3.05 30.57 4.70
N ASP A 174 3.93 30.26 5.65
CA ASP A 174 5.33 29.85 5.43
C ASP A 174 5.49 28.34 5.18
N LYS A 175 4.39 27.59 5.23
CA LYS A 175 4.29 26.14 5.01
C LYS A 175 5.04 25.28 6.02
N GLN A 176 5.48 25.87 7.13
CA GLN A 176 6.27 25.16 8.14
C GLN A 176 5.42 24.45 9.20
N SER A 177 4.14 24.82 9.34
CA SER A 177 3.23 24.27 10.34
C SER A 177 1.79 24.22 9.82
N VAL A 178 0.88 23.80 10.68
CA VAL A 178 -0.57 23.84 10.49
C VAL A 178 -1.19 24.74 11.57
N GLU A 179 -2.29 25.43 11.25
CA GLU A 179 -3.07 26.27 12.16
C GLU A 179 -4.58 26.05 12.01
N SER A 180 -5.37 26.54 12.96
CA SER A 180 -6.84 26.46 12.90
C SER A 180 -7.42 27.37 11.82
N GLY A 181 -8.35 26.82 11.04
CA GLY A 181 -9.21 27.58 10.12
C GLY A 181 -10.66 27.63 10.60
N ASP A 182 -11.56 28.06 9.71
CA ASP A 182 -12.99 28.15 9.99
C ASP A 182 -13.62 26.76 10.19
N ASN A 183 -14.64 26.66 11.05
CA ASN A 183 -15.35 25.39 11.25
C ASN A 183 -16.23 25.08 10.02
N PRO A 184 -16.02 23.94 9.33
CA PRO A 184 -16.78 23.58 8.13
C PRO A 184 -18.19 23.04 8.43
N GLN A 185 -18.55 22.84 9.71
CA GLN A 185 -19.84 22.32 10.17
C GLN A 185 -20.21 20.97 9.52
N LEU A 186 -19.22 20.08 9.36
CA LEU A 186 -19.42 18.79 8.67
C LEU A 186 -20.40 17.89 9.41
N ASP A 187 -20.44 17.94 10.74
CA ASP A 187 -21.41 17.21 11.55
C ASP A 187 -22.86 17.62 11.24
N VAL A 188 -23.10 18.92 11.06
CA VAL A 188 -24.41 19.46 10.65
C VAL A 188 -24.75 19.01 9.24
N GLN A 189 -23.81 19.16 8.30
CA GLN A 189 -24.01 18.74 6.90
C GLN A 189 -24.34 17.26 6.78
N ILE A 190 -23.64 16.40 7.54
CA ILE A 190 -23.88 14.96 7.58
C ILE A 190 -25.26 14.65 8.19
N ALA A 191 -25.62 15.30 9.30
CA ALA A 191 -26.92 15.09 9.94
C ALA A 191 -28.10 15.48 9.03
N GLU A 192 -27.98 16.58 8.29
CA GLU A 192 -28.98 16.99 7.30
C GLU A 192 -29.03 16.03 6.12
N ALA A 193 -27.89 15.53 5.65
CA ALA A 193 -27.83 14.55 4.56
C ALA A 193 -28.49 13.22 4.96
N PHE A 194 -28.32 12.76 6.21
CA PHE A 194 -29.05 11.61 6.72
C PHE A 194 -30.58 11.84 6.67
N ALA A 195 -31.06 13.03 7.05
CA ALA A 195 -32.49 13.35 7.02
C ALA A 195 -33.06 13.42 5.59
N ARG A 196 -32.30 13.99 4.64
CA ARG A 196 -32.69 14.02 3.22
C ARG A 196 -32.67 12.64 2.59
N GLY A 197 -31.68 11.81 2.91
CA GLY A 197 -31.62 10.41 2.48
C GLY A 197 -32.79 9.59 3.00
N GLU A 198 -33.14 9.73 4.29
CA GLU A 198 -34.31 9.10 4.90
C GLU A 198 -35.62 9.52 4.19
N THR A 199 -35.72 10.80 3.80
CA THR A 199 -36.87 11.29 3.03
C THR A 199 -36.96 10.61 1.66
N ALA A 200 -35.85 10.50 0.93
CA ALA A 200 -35.79 9.83 -0.37
C ALA A 200 -36.17 8.34 -0.29
N LEU A 201 -35.87 7.66 0.83
CA LEU A 201 -36.23 6.25 1.03
C LEU A 201 -37.74 5.99 1.12
N ASN A 202 -38.58 7.04 1.26
CA ASN A 202 -40.03 6.92 1.16
C ASN A 202 -40.53 6.67 -0.28
N LYS A 203 -39.67 6.89 -1.29
CA LYS A 203 -39.95 6.63 -2.72
C LYS A 203 -41.19 7.36 -3.25
N GLU A 204 -41.39 8.61 -2.86
CA GLU A 204 -42.49 9.44 -3.39
C GLU A 204 -42.31 9.69 -4.90
N ASN A 205 -41.08 9.86 -5.36
CA ASN A 205 -40.68 9.88 -6.75
C ASN A 205 -39.47 8.94 -6.97
N PRO A 206 -39.70 7.62 -7.15
CA PRO A 206 -38.63 6.61 -7.06
C PRO A 206 -37.43 6.86 -7.96
N ALA A 207 -37.64 7.41 -9.17
CA ALA A 207 -36.55 7.70 -10.10
C ALA A 207 -35.64 8.82 -9.57
N GLU A 208 -36.23 9.89 -9.03
CA GLU A 208 -35.47 11.03 -8.53
C GLU A 208 -34.94 10.79 -7.11
N ASP A 209 -35.72 10.10 -6.29
CA ASP A 209 -35.33 9.72 -4.93
C ASP A 209 -34.10 8.81 -4.93
N LYS A 210 -33.96 7.93 -5.92
CA LYS A 210 -32.76 7.10 -6.07
C LYS A 210 -31.52 7.94 -6.37
N ILE A 211 -31.67 8.98 -7.18
CA ILE A 211 -30.60 9.93 -7.52
C ILE A 211 -30.23 10.72 -6.25
N ASN A 212 -31.23 11.29 -5.57
CA ASN A 212 -31.03 12.03 -4.33
C ASN A 212 -30.36 11.16 -3.26
N LEU A 213 -30.82 9.93 -3.03
CA LEU A 213 -30.19 9.00 -2.09
C LEU A 213 -28.72 8.74 -2.43
N SER A 214 -28.41 8.59 -3.72
CA SER A 214 -27.03 8.38 -4.18
C SER A 214 -26.16 9.61 -3.88
N ILE A 215 -26.67 10.82 -4.12
CA ILE A 215 -26.00 12.09 -3.81
C ILE A 215 -25.81 12.26 -2.30
N GLU A 216 -26.84 12.08 -1.49
CA GLU A 216 -26.76 12.24 -0.02
C GLU A 216 -25.77 11.26 0.61
N ARG A 217 -25.71 10.02 0.10
CA ARG A 217 -24.68 9.05 0.51
C ARG A 217 -23.26 9.58 0.25
N GLN A 218 -23.02 10.25 -0.88
CA GLN A 218 -21.70 10.81 -1.19
C GLN A 218 -21.39 12.05 -0.34
N ILE A 219 -22.39 12.90 -0.07
CA ILE A 219 -22.25 14.01 0.90
C ILE A 219 -21.79 13.46 2.25
N ILE A 220 -22.43 12.43 2.78
CA ILE A 220 -22.03 11.82 4.06
C ILE A 220 -20.60 11.25 3.98
N ARG A 221 -20.33 10.40 2.98
CA ARG A 221 -19.04 9.71 2.82
C ARG A 221 -17.87 10.69 2.69
N LEU A 222 -18.00 11.72 1.86
CA LEU A 222 -16.90 12.64 1.56
C LEU A 222 -16.75 13.75 2.60
N SER A 223 -17.84 14.13 3.30
CA SER A 223 -17.72 14.97 4.49
C SER A 223 -17.03 14.25 5.63
N LEU A 224 -17.24 12.93 5.80
CA LEU A 224 -16.46 12.12 6.73
C LEU A 224 -14.99 12.02 6.30
N ALA A 225 -14.70 11.78 5.01
CA ALA A 225 -13.33 11.78 4.52
C ALA A 225 -12.61 13.12 4.80
N ARG A 226 -13.31 14.25 4.62
CA ARG A 226 -12.80 15.58 4.98
C ARG A 226 -12.57 15.74 6.48
N ALA A 227 -13.45 15.22 7.33
CA ALA A 227 -13.28 15.24 8.78
C ALA A 227 -12.00 14.50 9.22
N TYR A 228 -11.71 13.35 8.60
CA TYR A 228 -10.48 12.60 8.90
C TYR A 228 -9.23 13.25 8.29
N TYR A 229 -9.32 13.90 7.12
CA TYR A 229 -8.26 14.76 6.62
C TYR A 229 -7.91 15.89 7.61
N ILE A 230 -8.92 16.56 8.16
CA ILE A 230 -8.75 17.58 9.21
C ILE A 230 -8.11 16.96 10.47
N GLY A 231 -8.52 15.74 10.82
CA GLY A 231 -7.89 14.94 11.88
C GLY A 231 -6.39 14.76 11.66
N VAL A 232 -5.99 14.28 10.48
CA VAL A 232 -4.58 14.12 10.10
C VAL A 232 -3.81 15.43 10.27
N LEU A 233 -4.31 16.55 9.75
CA LEU A 233 -3.63 17.84 9.86
C LEU A 233 -3.53 18.37 11.29
N ARG A 234 -4.56 18.14 12.11
CA ARG A 234 -4.54 18.46 13.54
C ARG A 234 -3.42 17.72 14.25
N GLU A 235 -3.20 16.46 13.91
CA GLU A 235 -2.12 15.70 14.52
C GLU A 235 -0.75 16.16 14.01
N VAL A 236 -0.62 16.56 12.73
CA VAL A 236 0.59 17.19 12.21
C VAL A 236 0.96 18.48 12.96
N GLU A 237 -0.02 19.34 13.26
CA GLU A 237 0.17 20.51 14.13
C GLU A 237 0.71 20.11 15.51
N GLY A 238 0.10 19.07 16.12
CA GLY A 238 0.52 18.52 17.40
C GLY A 238 1.97 18.02 17.39
N ILE A 239 2.37 17.29 16.35
CA ILE A 239 3.75 16.82 16.19
C ILE A 239 4.72 18.01 16.09
N ILE A 240 4.45 18.95 15.18
CA ILE A 240 5.37 20.06 14.90
C ILE A 240 5.52 20.99 16.11
N SER A 241 4.43 21.24 16.82
CA SER A 241 4.45 22.09 18.01
C SER A 241 5.14 21.42 19.21
N ASN A 242 5.12 20.08 19.32
CA ASN A 242 5.66 19.37 20.48
C ASN A 242 7.04 18.73 20.25
N ARG A 243 7.48 18.44 19.02
CA ARG A 243 8.74 17.72 18.73
C ARG A 243 10.02 18.33 19.31
N GLY A 244 10.01 19.61 19.69
CA GLY A 244 11.13 20.30 20.35
C GLY A 244 10.94 20.57 21.85
N ARG A 245 9.78 20.21 22.42
CA ARG A 245 9.36 20.56 23.80
C ARG A 245 8.94 19.34 24.61
N ASP A 246 8.12 18.48 24.02
CA ASP A 246 7.58 17.26 24.62
C ASP A 246 7.59 16.15 23.55
N LEU A 247 8.63 15.31 23.59
CA LEU A 247 8.77 14.21 22.63
C LEU A 247 7.71 13.12 22.83
N LEU A 248 7.21 12.93 24.05
CA LEU A 248 6.19 11.91 24.32
C LEU A 248 4.85 12.34 23.72
N GLU A 249 4.46 13.60 23.93
CA GLU A 249 3.26 14.15 23.30
C GLU A 249 3.39 14.18 21.78
N ALA A 250 4.56 14.54 21.23
CA ALA A 250 4.78 14.51 19.79
C ALA A 250 4.61 13.10 19.19
N ARG A 251 5.09 12.05 19.88
CA ARG A 251 4.89 10.64 19.47
C ARG A 251 3.44 10.21 19.58
N GLU A 252 2.72 10.65 20.61
CA GLU A 252 1.27 10.44 20.73
C GLU A 252 0.53 11.02 19.52
N LYS A 253 0.84 12.27 19.16
CA LYS A 253 0.25 12.92 17.98
C LYS A 253 0.64 12.22 16.69
N GLN A 254 1.89 11.79 16.57
CA GLN A 254 2.33 11.02 15.40
C GLN A 254 1.52 9.73 15.22
N LYS A 255 1.29 8.98 16.32
CA LYS A 255 0.49 7.76 16.30
C LYS A 255 -0.98 8.02 15.98
N GLU A 256 -1.58 9.07 16.56
CA GLU A 256 -2.95 9.47 16.22
C GLU A 256 -3.06 9.82 14.72
N GLY A 257 -2.08 10.56 14.18
CA GLY A 257 -2.02 10.94 12.77
C GLY A 257 -1.91 9.75 11.83
N GLU A 258 -1.08 8.76 12.18
CA GLU A 258 -0.95 7.49 11.46
C GLU A 258 -2.31 6.81 11.28
N ILE A 259 -3.06 6.65 12.37
CA ILE A 259 -4.31 5.87 12.36
C ILE A 259 -5.43 6.66 11.68
N PHE A 260 -5.51 7.97 11.89
CA PHE A 260 -6.45 8.80 11.12
C PHE A 260 -6.15 8.76 9.62
N TYR A 261 -4.88 8.74 9.24
CA TYR A 261 -4.51 8.62 7.84
C TYR A 261 -4.96 7.29 7.23
N ARG A 262 -4.82 6.16 7.96
CA ARG A 262 -5.30 4.84 7.49
C ARG A 262 -6.79 4.84 7.10
N ILE A 263 -7.63 5.65 7.75
CA ILE A 263 -9.07 5.77 7.42
C ILE A 263 -9.28 6.35 6.02
N ILE A 264 -8.43 7.29 5.61
CA ILE A 264 -8.50 7.97 4.31
C ILE A 264 -7.45 7.49 3.30
N GLU A 265 -6.57 6.55 3.67
CA GLU A 265 -5.44 6.07 2.86
C GLU A 265 -5.90 5.63 1.46
N SER A 266 -7.02 4.92 1.37
CA SER A 266 -7.56 4.45 0.09
C SER A 266 -7.88 5.59 -0.89
N PHE A 267 -8.26 6.78 -0.41
CA PHE A 267 -8.52 7.95 -1.27
C PHE A 267 -7.24 8.51 -1.88
N ILE A 268 -6.10 8.34 -1.20
CA ILE A 268 -4.81 8.88 -1.62
C ILE A 268 -4.07 7.85 -2.47
N LYS A 269 -3.94 6.63 -1.98
CA LYS A 269 -3.12 5.57 -2.56
C LYS A 269 -3.44 5.28 -4.02
N GLN A 270 -4.71 5.32 -4.43
CA GLN A 270 -5.09 4.96 -5.79
C GLN A 270 -4.48 5.88 -6.86
N ASP A 271 -4.43 7.19 -6.58
CA ASP A 271 -4.00 8.20 -7.55
C ASP A 271 -2.65 8.83 -7.17
N ASN A 272 -2.15 8.58 -5.96
CA ASN A 272 -0.86 9.02 -5.47
C ASN A 272 -0.17 7.95 -4.58
N PRO A 273 0.20 6.79 -5.14
CA PRO A 273 0.70 5.67 -4.36
C PRO A 273 2.08 5.93 -3.73
N THR A 274 3.00 6.60 -4.44
CA THR A 274 4.29 7.02 -3.87
C THR A 274 4.13 8.10 -2.80
N GLY A 275 3.21 9.05 -2.99
CA GLY A 275 2.87 10.03 -1.95
C GLY A 275 2.22 9.38 -0.72
N ASN A 276 1.44 8.31 -0.90
CA ASN A 276 0.94 7.49 0.21
C ASN A 276 2.10 6.91 1.03
N ALA A 277 3.10 6.32 0.37
CA ALA A 277 4.30 5.82 1.04
C ALA A 277 5.02 6.93 1.81
N LEU A 278 5.14 8.13 1.23
CA LEU A 278 5.73 9.29 1.89
C LEU A 278 4.96 9.67 3.15
N ILE A 279 3.64 9.82 3.08
CA ILE A 279 2.81 10.20 4.23
C ILE A 279 2.96 9.18 5.36
N LYS A 280 2.94 7.88 5.05
CA LYS A 280 3.15 6.82 6.05
C LYS A 280 4.53 6.94 6.70
N ALA A 281 5.59 7.15 5.91
CA ALA A 281 6.93 7.34 6.44
C ALA A 281 7.05 8.58 7.37
N GLN A 282 6.24 9.62 7.16
CA GLN A 282 6.16 10.77 8.06
C GLN A 282 5.52 10.41 9.41
N PHE A 283 4.51 9.53 9.40
CA PHE A 283 3.80 9.09 10.62
C PHE A 283 4.43 7.88 11.34
N THR A 284 5.37 7.18 10.72
CA THR A 284 6.11 6.06 11.35
C THR A 284 7.62 6.30 11.39
N GLY A 285 8.06 7.53 11.11
CA GLY A 285 9.47 7.92 11.10
C GLY A 285 9.88 8.69 12.34
N ASN A 286 11.09 9.27 12.31
CA ASN A 286 11.50 10.18 13.38
C ASN A 286 10.64 11.46 13.38
N VAL A 287 10.01 11.78 14.52
CA VAL A 287 9.18 12.99 14.74
C VAL A 287 9.89 14.30 14.32
N SER A 288 11.22 14.35 14.40
CA SER A 288 12.00 15.53 13.99
C SER A 288 11.91 15.80 12.49
N ASN A 289 11.64 14.76 11.69
CA ASN A 289 11.68 14.79 10.23
C ASN A 289 10.30 15.06 9.63
N VAL A 290 9.27 15.24 10.45
CA VAL A 290 7.91 15.53 9.99
C VAL A 290 7.84 16.91 9.34
N VAL A 291 7.31 16.98 8.12
CA VAL A 291 7.17 18.21 7.33
C VAL A 291 5.72 18.37 6.89
N ALA A 292 5.06 19.43 7.37
CA ALA A 292 3.66 19.70 7.06
C ALA A 292 3.38 19.86 5.56
N ASP A 293 4.21 20.66 4.87
CA ASP A 293 4.04 20.92 3.43
C ASP A 293 4.05 19.63 2.59
N LYS A 294 4.92 18.68 2.94
CA LYS A 294 5.00 17.38 2.27
C LYS A 294 3.71 16.58 2.44
N ILE A 295 3.23 16.46 3.68
CA ILE A 295 2.00 15.72 3.98
C ILE A 295 0.80 16.35 3.27
N VAL A 296 0.62 17.66 3.39
CA VAL A 296 -0.48 18.39 2.73
C VAL A 296 -0.38 18.27 1.22
N SER A 297 0.81 18.42 0.63
CA SER A 297 1.01 18.30 -0.82
C SER A 297 0.63 16.91 -1.35
N GLU A 298 1.04 15.84 -0.67
CA GLU A 298 0.73 14.48 -1.10
C GLU A 298 -0.75 14.12 -0.88
N LEU A 299 -1.38 14.62 0.20
CA LEU A 299 -2.82 14.49 0.40
C LEU A 299 -3.60 15.20 -0.72
N SER A 300 -3.25 16.45 -1.02
CA SER A 300 -3.89 17.23 -2.08
C SER A 300 -3.79 16.55 -3.44
N LYS A 301 -2.63 15.97 -3.79
CA LYS A 301 -2.49 15.22 -5.05
C LYS A 301 -3.41 14.00 -5.14
N GLY A 302 -3.52 13.24 -4.06
CA GLY A 302 -4.45 12.11 -4.00
C GLY A 302 -5.87 12.58 -4.32
N PHE A 303 -6.34 13.64 -3.65
CA PHE A 303 -7.68 14.20 -3.88
C PHE A 303 -7.84 14.88 -5.25
N ILE A 304 -6.81 15.51 -5.82
CA ILE A 304 -6.83 16.00 -7.21
C ILE A 304 -7.06 14.84 -8.18
N GLY A 305 -6.38 13.71 -7.96
CA GLY A 305 -6.58 12.48 -8.71
C GLY A 305 -8.04 12.02 -8.67
N ARG A 306 -8.66 12.05 -7.48
CA ARG A 306 -10.10 11.77 -7.30
C ARG A 306 -10.99 12.71 -8.11
N VAL A 307 -10.77 14.02 -8.02
CA VAL A 307 -11.54 14.99 -8.81
C VAL A 307 -11.42 14.68 -10.30
N ASN A 308 -10.20 14.45 -10.82
CA ASN A 308 -9.98 14.13 -12.22
C ASN A 308 -10.67 12.83 -12.67
N ALA A 309 -10.74 11.82 -11.81
CA ALA A 309 -11.48 10.60 -12.08
C ALA A 309 -12.98 10.88 -12.21
N GLU A 310 -13.55 11.70 -11.33
CA GLU A 310 -14.96 12.07 -11.39
C GLU A 310 -15.30 12.95 -12.61
N LEU A 311 -14.37 13.81 -13.07
CA LEU A 311 -14.56 14.54 -14.34
C LEU A 311 -14.68 13.58 -15.53
N LYS A 312 -13.84 12.54 -15.59
CA LYS A 312 -13.91 11.50 -16.64
C LYS A 312 -15.18 10.66 -16.53
N ALA A 313 -15.61 10.34 -15.31
CA ALA A 313 -16.86 9.62 -15.08
C ALA A 313 -18.08 10.47 -15.50
N ASN A 314 -18.04 11.79 -15.25
CA ASN A 314 -19.05 12.73 -15.71
C ASN A 314 -19.11 12.79 -17.23
N GLU A 315 -17.96 12.84 -17.90
CA GLU A 315 -17.86 12.79 -19.36
C GLU A 315 -18.52 11.55 -19.95
N SER A 316 -18.33 10.41 -19.30
CA SER A 316 -18.91 9.14 -19.75
C SER A 316 -20.41 9.02 -19.45
N SER A 317 -20.94 9.83 -18.52
CA SER A 317 -22.32 9.69 -18.02
C SER A 317 -23.27 10.76 -18.58
N ILE A 318 -22.79 11.98 -18.82
CA ILE A 318 -23.61 13.10 -19.31
C ILE A 318 -24.26 12.73 -20.65
N GLY A 319 -25.52 13.10 -20.85
CA GLY A 319 -26.30 12.71 -22.04
C GLY A 319 -26.86 11.28 -22.01
N THR A 320 -26.35 10.41 -21.12
CA THR A 320 -26.71 8.98 -21.09
C THR A 320 -27.38 8.56 -19.77
N ASP A 321 -26.78 8.92 -18.63
CA ASP A 321 -27.28 8.63 -17.28
C ASP A 321 -27.18 9.90 -16.44
N ARG A 322 -28.29 10.65 -16.38
CA ARG A 322 -28.37 11.91 -15.63
C ARG A 322 -28.06 11.70 -14.15
N GLY A 323 -28.54 10.61 -13.56
CA GLY A 323 -28.35 10.30 -12.15
C GLY A 323 -26.87 10.11 -11.82
N ARG A 324 -26.17 9.30 -12.62
CA ARG A 324 -24.72 9.13 -12.47
C ARG A 324 -23.96 10.42 -12.74
N ALA A 325 -24.34 11.20 -13.76
CA ALA A 325 -23.70 12.49 -14.07
C ALA A 325 -23.80 13.49 -12.89
N MET A 326 -24.97 13.57 -12.25
CA MET A 326 -25.17 14.41 -11.05
C MET A 326 -24.35 13.90 -9.86
N GLU A 327 -24.35 12.58 -9.60
CA GLU A 327 -23.59 11.98 -8.51
C GLU A 327 -22.09 12.32 -8.61
N VAL A 328 -21.47 12.09 -9.76
CA VAL A 328 -20.03 12.33 -9.94
C VAL A 328 -19.67 13.82 -9.96
N ALA A 329 -20.60 14.68 -10.40
CA ALA A 329 -20.41 16.13 -10.30
C ALA A 329 -20.42 16.60 -8.84
N GLU A 330 -21.26 15.98 -7.99
CA GLU A 330 -21.22 16.20 -6.53
C GLU A 330 -19.92 15.68 -5.93
N GLU A 331 -19.50 14.46 -6.28
CA GLU A 331 -18.25 13.85 -5.79
C GLU A 331 -17.05 14.74 -6.12
N ALA A 332 -16.97 15.27 -7.36
CA ALA A 332 -15.92 16.21 -7.76
C ALA A 332 -15.87 17.47 -6.87
N LEU A 333 -17.02 18.04 -6.52
CA LEU A 333 -17.11 19.20 -5.63
C LEU A 333 -16.66 18.85 -4.21
N LEU A 334 -17.13 17.74 -3.68
CA LEU A 334 -16.85 17.32 -2.30
C LEU A 334 -15.37 16.95 -2.12
N TYR A 335 -14.74 16.28 -3.09
CA TYR A 335 -13.29 16.05 -3.07
C TYR A 335 -12.49 17.36 -3.15
N ALA A 336 -12.88 18.28 -4.03
CA ALA A 336 -12.19 19.56 -4.16
C ALA A 336 -12.20 20.36 -2.86
N ASN A 337 -13.34 20.38 -2.14
CA ASN A 337 -13.50 21.06 -0.86
C ASN A 337 -12.49 20.65 0.22
N ILE A 338 -11.81 19.51 0.08
CA ILE A 338 -10.79 19.05 1.01
C ILE A 338 -9.51 19.90 0.90
N PHE A 339 -9.13 20.32 -0.31
CA PHE A 339 -7.85 21.01 -0.57
C PHE A 339 -8.00 22.48 -0.96
N LEU A 340 -9.22 23.05 -0.99
CA LEU A 340 -9.45 24.44 -1.41
C LEU A 340 -8.65 25.48 -0.62
N ASP A 341 -8.42 25.25 0.68
CA ASP A 341 -7.64 26.18 1.50
C ASP A 341 -6.15 26.17 1.12
N ASP A 342 -5.56 25.00 0.85
CA ASP A 342 -4.18 24.90 0.36
C ASP A 342 -4.05 25.42 -1.09
N LEU A 343 -5.07 25.19 -1.93
CA LEU A 343 -5.13 25.81 -3.25
C LEU A 343 -5.12 27.34 -3.15
N ALA A 344 -5.95 27.92 -2.27
CA ALA A 344 -5.99 29.36 -2.06
C ALA A 344 -4.66 29.90 -1.52
N LEU A 345 -3.99 29.14 -0.65
CA LEU A 345 -2.68 29.49 -0.13
C LEU A 345 -1.62 29.55 -1.24
N ARG A 346 -1.65 28.61 -2.19
CA ARG A 346 -0.62 28.51 -3.25
C ARG A 346 -0.91 29.34 -4.49
N MET A 347 -2.19 29.48 -4.85
CA MET A 347 -2.63 30.11 -6.09
C MET A 347 -3.42 31.40 -5.90
N ASP A 348 -3.78 31.78 -4.68
CA ASP A 348 -4.68 32.88 -4.29
C ASP A 348 -6.20 32.56 -4.22
N GLY A 349 -6.95 33.47 -3.59
CA GLY A 349 -8.40 33.34 -3.40
C GLY A 349 -9.23 33.48 -4.69
N GLY A 350 -8.66 34.07 -5.75
CA GLY A 350 -9.29 34.12 -7.08
C GLY A 350 -9.30 32.74 -7.72
N ALA A 351 -8.19 32.01 -7.64
CA ALA A 351 -8.13 30.61 -8.11
C ALA A 351 -9.15 29.71 -7.38
N ARG A 352 -9.28 29.86 -6.06
CA ARG A 352 -10.32 29.18 -5.27
C ARG A 352 -11.72 29.48 -5.78
N SER A 353 -12.06 30.76 -5.90
CA SER A 353 -13.40 31.19 -6.33
C SER A 353 -13.73 30.66 -7.73
N ASN A 354 -12.75 30.64 -8.64
CA ASN A 354 -12.92 30.12 -9.99
C ASN A 354 -13.18 28.61 -9.99
N LEU A 355 -12.47 27.84 -9.15
CA LEU A 355 -12.71 26.40 -9.02
C LEU A 355 -14.09 26.11 -8.43
N GLU A 356 -14.49 26.78 -7.35
CA GLU A 356 -15.82 26.66 -6.75
C GLU A 356 -16.94 26.97 -7.76
N ASN A 357 -16.77 28.03 -8.56
CA ASN A 357 -17.71 28.38 -9.63
C ASN A 357 -17.78 27.30 -10.71
N ALA A 358 -16.64 26.78 -11.17
CA ALA A 358 -16.60 25.76 -12.20
C ALA A 358 -17.23 24.44 -11.73
N LEU A 359 -17.00 24.03 -10.49
CA LEU A 359 -17.64 22.86 -9.87
C LEU A 359 -19.15 23.05 -9.73
N THR A 360 -19.60 24.24 -9.35
CA THR A 360 -21.03 24.59 -9.29
C THR A 360 -21.67 24.54 -10.68
N SER A 361 -20.98 25.05 -11.71
CA SER A 361 -21.43 24.96 -13.10
C SER A 361 -21.51 23.52 -13.58
N LEU A 362 -20.56 22.66 -13.20
CA LEU A 362 -20.59 21.23 -13.54
C LEU A 362 -21.83 20.53 -12.96
N LYS A 363 -22.15 20.80 -11.68
CA LYS A 363 -23.36 20.27 -11.04
C LYS A 363 -24.64 20.72 -11.75
N GLN A 364 -24.76 22.02 -12.02
CA GLN A 364 -25.93 22.58 -12.71
C GLN A 364 -26.09 22.03 -14.14
N ALA A 365 -24.99 21.91 -14.88
CA ALA A 365 -24.99 21.31 -16.21
C ALA A 365 -25.37 19.83 -16.15
N SER A 366 -24.93 19.09 -15.13
CA SER A 366 -25.26 17.67 -14.96
C SER A 366 -26.74 17.45 -14.62
N ASP A 367 -27.32 18.30 -13.76
CA ASP A 367 -28.75 18.28 -13.42
C ASP A 367 -29.63 18.61 -14.63
N SER A 368 -29.26 19.65 -15.40
CA SER A 368 -29.96 20.04 -16.63
C SER A 368 -29.63 19.16 -17.84
N ASN A 369 -28.71 18.20 -17.69
CA ASN A 369 -28.16 17.36 -18.76
C ASN A 369 -27.58 18.15 -19.95
N ASP A 370 -26.93 19.28 -19.67
CA ASP A 370 -26.22 20.13 -20.63
C ASP A 370 -24.78 19.62 -20.87
N GLU A 371 -24.61 18.84 -21.94
CA GLU A 371 -23.32 18.26 -22.32
C GLU A 371 -22.24 19.33 -22.60
N ALA A 372 -22.61 20.44 -23.26
CA ALA A 372 -21.66 21.47 -23.64
C ALA A 372 -21.22 22.32 -22.44
N GLY A 373 -22.17 22.65 -21.56
CA GLY A 373 -21.90 23.30 -20.28
C GLY A 373 -21.02 22.44 -19.38
N ALA A 374 -21.32 21.13 -19.28
CA ALA A 374 -20.53 20.19 -18.51
C ALA A 374 -19.10 20.08 -19.03
N ALA A 375 -18.90 19.94 -20.35
CA ALA A 375 -17.57 19.89 -20.96
C ALA A 375 -16.74 21.16 -20.68
N THR A 376 -17.38 22.34 -20.77
CA THR A 376 -16.74 23.63 -20.46
C THR A 376 -16.30 23.69 -19.00
N ALA A 377 -17.18 23.29 -18.07
CA ALA A 377 -16.87 23.25 -16.65
C ALA A 377 -15.73 22.27 -16.33
N ARG A 378 -15.75 21.05 -16.90
CA ARG A 378 -14.68 20.06 -16.73
C ARG A 378 -13.32 20.58 -17.17
N GLN A 379 -13.25 21.26 -18.32
CA GLN A 379 -12.00 21.84 -18.81
C GLN A 379 -11.47 22.91 -17.85
N ALA A 380 -12.33 23.82 -17.40
CA ALA A 380 -11.93 24.87 -16.45
C ALA A 380 -11.42 24.29 -15.13
N ILE A 381 -12.07 23.24 -14.61
CA ILE A 381 -11.61 22.52 -13.41
C ILE A 381 -10.22 21.92 -13.67
N ALA A 382 -10.06 21.16 -14.76
CA ALA A 382 -8.81 20.48 -15.09
C ALA A 382 -7.63 21.46 -15.23
N ASP A 383 -7.84 22.62 -15.87
CA ASP A 383 -6.80 23.63 -16.07
C ASP A 383 -6.33 24.24 -14.73
N ILE A 384 -7.26 24.52 -13.81
CA ILE A 384 -6.93 25.04 -12.47
C ILE A 384 -6.18 23.97 -11.68
N LEU A 385 -6.66 22.72 -11.68
CA LEU A 385 -6.03 21.63 -10.93
C LEU A 385 -4.63 21.29 -11.46
N ALA A 386 -4.41 21.37 -12.78
CA ALA A 386 -3.09 21.19 -13.37
C ALA A 386 -2.11 22.27 -12.90
N SER A 387 -2.57 23.52 -12.81
CA SER A 387 -1.77 24.64 -12.30
C SER A 387 -1.44 24.49 -10.81
N TYR A 388 -2.44 24.08 -10.02
CA TYR A 388 -2.27 23.83 -8.58
C TYR A 388 -1.27 22.69 -8.34
N ALA A 389 -1.39 21.57 -9.06
CA ALA A 389 -0.54 20.40 -8.92
C ALA A 389 0.95 20.70 -9.16
N GLN A 390 1.28 21.68 -10.00
CA GLN A 390 2.67 22.11 -10.25
C GLN A 390 3.30 22.85 -9.05
N LEU A 391 2.50 23.32 -8.08
CA LEU A 391 2.95 24.05 -6.89
C LEU A 391 3.06 23.16 -5.63
N LEU A 392 2.70 21.89 -5.74
CA LEU A 392 2.77 20.91 -4.67
C LEU A 392 4.18 20.31 -4.60
N ASP A 393 4.68 20.03 -3.40
CA ASP A 393 5.92 19.26 -3.25
C ASP A 393 5.72 17.87 -3.86
N THR A 394 6.71 17.34 -4.61
CA THR A 394 6.57 16.11 -5.39
C THR A 394 7.42 14.95 -4.87
N ALA A 395 6.75 13.92 -4.34
CA ALA A 395 7.29 12.56 -4.19
C ALA A 395 7.45 11.85 -5.57
N GLN A 396 8.13 12.50 -6.51
CA GLN A 396 8.52 11.92 -7.79
C GLN A 396 10.03 11.97 -7.94
N TYR A 397 10.62 10.86 -8.38
CA TYR A 397 12.04 10.85 -8.67
C TYR A 397 12.30 11.60 -9.98
N GLN A 398 13.08 12.66 -9.92
CA GLN A 398 13.53 13.41 -11.09
C GLN A 398 14.95 13.00 -11.44
N VAL A 399 15.16 12.44 -12.63
CA VAL A 399 16.51 12.20 -13.19
C VAL A 399 17.10 13.56 -13.57
N THR A 400 18.32 13.85 -13.12
CA THR A 400 18.98 15.16 -13.34
C THR A 400 20.31 15.04 -14.09
N THR A 401 20.73 13.81 -14.42
CA THR A 401 22.00 13.51 -15.08
C THR A 401 21.77 12.61 -16.31
N ASP A 402 22.79 12.48 -17.17
CA ASP A 402 22.70 11.64 -18.37
C ASP A 402 22.87 10.14 -18.05
N THR A 403 21.77 9.41 -18.16
CA THR A 403 21.67 7.96 -17.94
C THR A 403 21.55 7.14 -19.22
N SER A 404 21.79 7.74 -20.40
CA SER A 404 21.50 7.17 -21.72
C SER A 404 21.95 5.72 -21.93
N PHE A 405 23.15 5.34 -21.47
CA PHE A 405 23.64 3.96 -21.55
C PHE A 405 22.71 2.95 -20.86
N ILE A 406 22.18 3.31 -19.68
CA ILE A 406 21.24 2.47 -18.94
C ILE A 406 19.84 2.57 -19.58
N ASP A 407 19.39 3.77 -19.95
CA ASP A 407 18.07 3.99 -20.56
C ASP A 407 17.91 3.18 -21.85
N ASN A 408 18.94 3.15 -22.70
CA ASN A 408 18.97 2.33 -23.92
C ASN A 408 18.88 0.84 -23.60
N ALA A 409 19.60 0.37 -22.58
CA ALA A 409 19.55 -1.02 -22.15
C ALA A 409 18.17 -1.40 -21.60
N VAL A 410 17.51 -0.52 -20.83
CA VAL A 410 16.13 -0.73 -20.35
C VAL A 410 15.14 -0.78 -21.51
N ALA A 411 15.24 0.14 -22.46
CA ALA A 411 14.38 0.16 -23.64
C ALA A 411 14.50 -1.14 -24.46
N ALA A 412 15.74 -1.60 -24.70
CA ALA A 412 16.01 -2.88 -25.36
C ALA A 412 15.40 -4.07 -24.60
N TYR A 413 15.54 -4.11 -23.27
CA TYR A 413 14.93 -5.16 -22.45
C TYR A 413 13.39 -5.15 -22.54
N GLN A 414 12.76 -3.98 -22.52
CA GLN A 414 11.32 -3.82 -22.68
C GLN A 414 10.85 -4.28 -24.08
N ALA A 415 11.64 -3.98 -25.12
CA ALA A 415 11.40 -4.47 -26.48
C ALA A 415 11.47 -6.00 -26.57
N ILE A 416 12.52 -6.61 -26.00
CA ILE A 416 12.64 -8.08 -25.86
C ILE A 416 11.42 -8.66 -25.13
N GLY A 417 10.96 -8.00 -24.06
CA GLY A 417 9.76 -8.37 -23.32
C GLY A 417 8.49 -8.43 -24.18
N THR A 418 8.39 -7.58 -25.20
CA THR A 418 7.29 -7.61 -26.18
C THR A 418 7.50 -8.72 -27.22
N LEU A 419 8.72 -8.84 -27.76
CA LEU A 419 9.08 -9.83 -28.78
C LEU A 419 8.88 -11.27 -28.29
N ARG A 420 9.26 -11.57 -27.04
CA ARG A 420 9.13 -12.92 -26.46
C ARG A 420 7.68 -13.40 -26.27
N ARG A 421 6.69 -12.49 -26.38
CA ARG A 421 5.26 -12.83 -26.30
C ARG A 421 4.61 -13.04 -27.67
N GLN A 422 5.36 -12.90 -28.76
CA GLN A 422 4.88 -13.13 -30.12
C GLN A 422 4.78 -14.63 -30.41
N ASN A 423 3.91 -14.99 -31.36
CA ASN A 423 3.79 -16.36 -31.84
C ASN A 423 3.80 -16.38 -33.39
N PRO A 424 4.87 -16.87 -34.03
CA PRO A 424 6.10 -17.41 -33.43
C PRO A 424 6.98 -16.32 -32.78
N ILE A 425 7.88 -16.71 -31.87
CA ILE A 425 8.88 -15.81 -31.28
C ILE A 425 9.97 -15.53 -32.33
N ASP A 426 10.27 -14.26 -32.57
CA ASP A 426 11.34 -13.83 -33.49
C ASP A 426 12.70 -13.77 -32.78
N ALA A 427 13.49 -14.84 -32.94
CA ALA A 427 14.81 -14.97 -32.32
C ALA A 427 15.82 -13.93 -32.82
N GLU A 428 15.75 -13.52 -34.09
CA GLU A 428 16.70 -12.55 -34.65
C GLU A 428 16.35 -11.13 -34.20
N ALA A 429 15.06 -10.80 -34.09
CA ALA A 429 14.65 -9.54 -33.48
C ALA A 429 15.11 -9.46 -32.02
N ILE A 430 14.97 -10.53 -31.23
CA ILE A 430 15.47 -10.57 -29.85
C ILE A 430 16.99 -10.42 -29.81
N ALA A 431 17.72 -11.09 -30.71
CA ALA A 431 19.18 -10.96 -30.80
C ALA A 431 19.63 -9.54 -31.16
N ALA A 432 18.88 -8.86 -32.05
CA ALA A 432 19.15 -7.49 -32.45
C ALA A 432 18.92 -6.50 -31.31
N GLU A 433 17.80 -6.64 -30.58
CA GLU A 433 17.53 -5.80 -29.39
C GLU A 433 18.53 -6.07 -28.26
N TYR A 434 19.01 -7.31 -28.10
CA TYR A 434 20.01 -7.63 -27.09
C TYR A 434 21.37 -6.97 -27.39
N ALA A 435 21.72 -6.79 -28.66
CA ALA A 435 22.99 -6.20 -29.06
C ALA A 435 23.15 -4.73 -28.60
N GLY A 436 24.38 -4.25 -28.49
CA GLY A 436 24.66 -2.86 -28.09
C GLY A 436 24.75 -2.68 -26.57
N ASP A 437 24.04 -1.68 -26.04
CA ASP A 437 24.18 -1.26 -24.64
C ASP A 437 23.71 -2.34 -23.64
N LEU A 438 22.65 -3.09 -23.96
CA LEU A 438 22.16 -4.18 -23.10
C LEU A 438 23.15 -5.35 -22.99
N GLN A 439 23.74 -5.75 -24.13
CA GLN A 439 24.82 -6.73 -24.15
C GLN A 439 26.03 -6.24 -23.36
N GLN A 440 26.48 -5.00 -23.58
CA GLN A 440 27.61 -4.41 -22.87
C GLN A 440 27.36 -4.36 -21.36
N LEU A 441 26.16 -3.94 -20.92
CA LEU A 441 25.77 -3.92 -19.53
C LEU A 441 25.83 -5.31 -18.90
N THR A 442 25.35 -6.33 -19.63
CA THR A 442 25.41 -7.73 -19.19
C THR A 442 26.86 -8.20 -19.01
N GLN A 443 27.73 -7.91 -19.97
CA GLN A 443 29.15 -8.28 -19.93
C GLN A 443 29.90 -7.57 -18.79
N ILE A 444 29.55 -6.30 -18.52
CA ILE A 444 30.08 -5.57 -17.36
C ILE A 444 29.64 -6.27 -16.07
N ALA A 445 28.35 -6.61 -15.92
CA ALA A 445 27.87 -7.31 -14.75
C ALA A 445 28.57 -8.67 -14.54
N ASP A 446 28.75 -9.46 -15.62
CA ASP A 446 29.51 -10.71 -15.56
C ASP A 446 30.97 -10.48 -15.13
N SER A 447 31.64 -9.44 -15.64
CA SER A 447 33.02 -9.12 -15.27
C SER A 447 33.19 -8.74 -13.80
N VAL A 448 32.18 -8.09 -13.21
CA VAL A 448 32.20 -7.63 -11.81
C VAL A 448 31.89 -8.78 -10.86
N TYR A 449 30.89 -9.61 -11.20
CA TYR A 449 30.36 -10.63 -10.30
C TYR A 449 30.83 -12.06 -10.60
N GLY A 450 31.61 -12.26 -11.67
CA GLY A 450 32.10 -13.58 -12.08
C GLY A 450 30.99 -14.53 -12.52
N LEU A 451 29.95 -13.99 -13.14
CA LEU A 451 28.78 -14.74 -13.61
C LEU A 451 28.89 -15.04 -15.13
N SER A 452 28.00 -15.88 -15.65
CA SER A 452 27.96 -16.28 -17.06
C SER A 452 26.66 -15.83 -17.77
N MET A 453 26.03 -14.75 -17.31
CA MET A 453 24.70 -14.32 -17.77
C MET A 453 24.67 -14.01 -19.27
N HIS A 454 25.75 -13.42 -19.80
CA HIS A 454 25.87 -13.16 -21.23
C HIS A 454 25.79 -14.46 -22.05
N ASN A 455 26.53 -15.49 -21.64
CA ASN A 455 26.53 -16.77 -22.32
C ASN A 455 25.19 -17.49 -22.17
N ASP A 456 24.55 -17.38 -21.01
CA ASP A 456 23.22 -17.95 -20.76
C ASP A 456 22.17 -17.33 -21.71
N ILE A 457 22.21 -16.01 -21.91
CA ILE A 457 21.32 -15.31 -22.86
C ILE A 457 21.59 -15.73 -24.31
N LEU A 458 22.86 -15.77 -24.73
CA LEU A 458 23.22 -16.20 -26.09
C LEU A 458 22.78 -17.64 -26.37
N THR A 459 22.92 -18.52 -25.38
CA THR A 459 22.49 -19.91 -25.48
C THR A 459 20.97 -20.00 -25.63
N ALA A 460 20.22 -19.22 -24.86
CA ALA A 460 18.76 -19.18 -24.96
C ALA A 460 18.28 -18.62 -26.31
N ILE A 461 18.94 -17.58 -26.85
CA ILE A 461 18.65 -17.08 -28.21
C ILE A 461 18.88 -18.18 -29.26
N GLU A 462 19.93 -18.99 -29.10
CA GLU A 462 20.22 -20.10 -30.02
C GLU A 462 19.15 -21.21 -29.92
N TYR A 463 18.63 -21.49 -28.73
CA TYR A 463 17.48 -22.40 -28.58
C TYR A 463 16.24 -21.86 -29.29
N LEU A 464 15.96 -20.56 -29.20
CA LEU A 464 14.87 -19.94 -29.96
C LEU A 464 15.04 -20.10 -31.47
N ARG A 465 16.25 -19.88 -32.01
CA ARG A 465 16.54 -20.08 -33.46
C ARG A 465 16.27 -21.49 -33.92
N ASN A 466 16.63 -22.47 -33.09
CA ASN A 466 16.48 -23.88 -33.39
C ASN A 466 15.06 -24.41 -33.13
N ASN A 467 14.12 -23.56 -32.71
CA ASN A 467 12.78 -23.93 -32.25
C ASN A 467 12.80 -24.99 -31.13
N ASP A 468 13.84 -24.97 -30.30
CA ASP A 468 13.99 -25.87 -29.17
C ASP A 468 13.55 -25.16 -27.89
N GLN A 469 12.66 -25.79 -27.13
CA GLN A 469 12.20 -25.28 -25.83
C GLN A 469 11.85 -23.78 -25.82
N THR A 470 11.14 -23.30 -26.85
CA THR A 470 11.04 -21.86 -27.14
C THR A 470 10.47 -21.03 -26.00
N ALA A 471 9.43 -21.52 -25.31
CA ALA A 471 8.88 -20.87 -24.12
C ALA A 471 9.94 -20.73 -23.00
N LEU A 472 10.66 -21.82 -22.71
CA LEU A 472 11.70 -21.85 -21.68
C LEU A 472 12.86 -20.91 -22.00
N ALA A 473 13.31 -20.90 -23.25
CA ALA A 473 14.36 -20.01 -23.73
C ALA A 473 13.96 -18.53 -23.58
N GLY A 474 12.71 -18.18 -23.91
CA GLY A 474 12.17 -16.84 -23.71
C GLY A 474 12.17 -16.41 -22.23
N GLN A 475 11.82 -17.31 -21.31
CA GLN A 475 11.87 -17.02 -19.87
C GLN A 475 13.31 -16.92 -19.34
N ALA A 476 14.22 -17.77 -19.81
CA ALA A 476 15.63 -17.70 -19.43
C ALA A 476 16.24 -16.33 -19.77
N ILE A 477 15.94 -15.78 -20.95
CA ILE A 477 16.36 -14.43 -21.35
C ILE A 477 15.77 -13.37 -20.40
N ASP A 478 14.45 -13.40 -20.18
CA ASP A 478 13.74 -12.43 -19.33
C ASP A 478 14.31 -12.38 -17.91
N LYS A 479 14.41 -13.52 -17.23
CA LYS A 479 14.85 -13.58 -15.83
C LYS A 479 16.35 -13.29 -15.68
N THR A 480 17.17 -13.72 -16.62
CA THR A 480 18.60 -13.41 -16.61
C THR A 480 18.83 -11.91 -16.76
N LEU A 481 18.07 -11.23 -17.63
CA LEU A 481 18.14 -9.78 -17.77
C LEU A 481 17.63 -9.05 -16.51
N GLN A 482 16.56 -9.53 -15.86
CA GLN A 482 16.15 -8.98 -14.55
C GLN A 482 17.27 -9.08 -13.51
N ARG A 483 18.03 -10.18 -13.50
CA ARG A 483 19.21 -10.33 -12.64
C ARG A 483 20.29 -9.30 -12.96
N VAL A 484 20.55 -9.04 -14.24
CA VAL A 484 21.50 -7.99 -14.66
C VAL A 484 21.10 -6.64 -14.08
N PHE A 485 19.84 -6.22 -14.23
CA PHE A 485 19.38 -4.94 -13.70
C PHE A 485 19.40 -4.89 -12.16
N ALA A 486 19.02 -5.97 -11.47
CA ALA A 486 19.14 -6.05 -10.01
C ALA A 486 20.59 -5.86 -9.53
N LEU A 487 21.55 -6.47 -10.22
CA LEU A 487 22.98 -6.30 -9.91
C LEU A 487 23.49 -4.90 -10.23
N VAL A 488 22.98 -4.25 -11.27
CA VAL A 488 23.31 -2.85 -11.57
C VAL A 488 22.81 -1.92 -10.46
N ILE A 489 21.56 -2.10 -10.00
CA ILE A 489 21.01 -1.32 -8.87
C ILE A 489 21.87 -1.50 -7.62
N TYR A 490 22.19 -2.75 -7.27
CA TYR A 490 23.08 -3.08 -6.15
C TYR A 490 24.45 -2.41 -6.31
N ASN A 491 25.09 -2.54 -7.48
CA ASN A 491 26.42 -1.99 -7.72
C ASN A 491 26.45 -0.47 -7.56
N ARG A 492 25.51 0.22 -8.22
CA ARG A 492 25.49 1.68 -8.32
C ARG A 492 25.13 2.35 -6.99
N THR A 493 24.13 1.82 -6.27
CA THR A 493 23.78 2.30 -4.92
C THR A 493 24.89 2.02 -3.91
N THR A 494 25.60 0.89 -4.03
CA THR A 494 26.77 0.58 -3.19
C THR A 494 27.94 1.51 -3.49
N LEU A 495 28.22 1.78 -4.76
CA LEU A 495 29.28 2.71 -5.17
C LEU A 495 29.02 4.12 -4.63
N ALA A 496 27.78 4.61 -4.72
CA ALA A 496 27.39 5.91 -4.18
C ALA A 496 27.65 5.99 -2.66
N LEU A 497 27.41 4.91 -1.91
CA LEU A 497 27.65 4.86 -0.47
C LEU A 497 29.14 4.73 -0.12
N GLU A 498 29.85 3.78 -0.73
CA GLU A 498 31.25 3.48 -0.42
C GLU A 498 32.19 4.61 -0.86
N ALA A 499 31.90 5.24 -2.00
CA ALA A 499 32.66 6.35 -2.53
C ALA A 499 32.08 7.72 -2.14
N PHE A 500 31.14 7.77 -1.18
CA PHE A 500 30.45 9.00 -0.77
C PHE A 500 31.43 10.13 -0.41
N GLU A 501 32.53 9.84 0.27
CA GLU A 501 33.52 10.87 0.63
C GLU A 501 34.42 11.28 -0.55
N ASN A 502 34.59 10.38 -1.52
CA ASN A 502 35.61 10.51 -2.57
C ASN A 502 35.06 11.13 -3.86
N LEU A 503 33.77 10.94 -4.16
CA LEU A 503 33.11 11.49 -5.34
C LEU A 503 32.47 12.84 -5.04
N SER A 504 32.35 13.70 -6.06
CA SER A 504 31.55 14.93 -5.99
C SER A 504 30.05 14.63 -5.90
N SER A 505 29.25 15.62 -5.47
CA SER A 505 27.79 15.47 -5.40
C SER A 505 27.18 15.16 -6.77
N ASP A 506 27.71 15.73 -7.86
CA ASP A 506 27.23 15.46 -9.22
C ASP A 506 27.57 14.03 -9.68
N GLU A 507 28.76 13.53 -9.37
CA GLU A 507 29.16 12.15 -9.65
C GLU A 507 28.32 11.15 -8.85
N LEU A 508 28.03 11.45 -7.57
CA LEU A 508 27.14 10.63 -6.76
C LEU A 508 25.72 10.61 -7.33
N LYS A 509 25.18 11.76 -7.73
CA LYS A 509 23.86 11.86 -8.38
C LYS A 509 23.81 11.09 -9.69
N LEU A 510 24.88 11.08 -10.47
CA LEU A 510 24.97 10.28 -11.68
C LEU A 510 24.84 8.78 -11.39
N GLU A 511 25.59 8.27 -10.40
CA GLU A 511 25.51 6.85 -10.04
C GLU A 511 24.14 6.49 -9.46
N TRP A 512 23.52 7.40 -8.71
CA TRP A 512 22.17 7.21 -8.16
C TRP A 512 21.09 7.24 -9.25
N ASP A 513 21.17 8.17 -10.20
CA ASP A 513 20.28 8.23 -11.37
C ASP A 513 20.43 6.97 -12.25
N ARG A 514 21.64 6.47 -12.45
CA ARG A 514 21.88 5.19 -13.15
C ARG A 514 21.24 4.00 -12.43
N ALA A 515 21.27 3.99 -11.10
CA ALA A 515 20.59 2.96 -10.30
C ALA A 515 19.07 3.04 -10.47
N TYR A 516 18.50 4.25 -10.41
CA TYR A 516 17.06 4.45 -10.63
C TYR A 516 16.64 4.07 -12.05
N ALA A 517 17.41 4.45 -13.07
CA ALA A 517 17.15 4.05 -14.46
C ALA A 517 17.11 2.51 -14.60
N ALA A 518 18.08 1.80 -14.00
CA ALA A 518 18.07 0.34 -13.99
C ALA A 518 16.87 -0.26 -13.23
N TYR A 519 16.43 0.39 -12.15
CA TYR A 519 15.24 0.00 -11.40
C TYR A 519 13.96 0.02 -12.24
N LEU A 520 13.82 0.96 -13.19
CA LEU A 520 12.68 1.00 -14.11
C LEU A 520 12.53 -0.27 -14.97
N ALA A 521 13.59 -1.06 -15.15
CA ALA A 521 13.47 -2.36 -15.82
C ALA A 521 12.75 -3.42 -14.97
N ILE A 522 12.88 -3.36 -13.64
CA ILE A 522 12.35 -4.38 -12.73
C ILE A 522 11.18 -3.89 -11.88
N ILE A 523 10.78 -2.62 -11.99
CA ILE A 523 9.68 -2.02 -11.22
C ILE A 523 8.39 -2.85 -11.25
N GLY A 524 8.02 -3.41 -12.41
CA GLY A 524 6.85 -4.29 -12.53
C GLY A 524 6.99 -5.66 -11.86
N THR A 525 8.21 -6.11 -11.57
CA THR A 525 8.46 -7.27 -10.70
C THR A 525 8.37 -6.87 -9.23
N VAL A 526 8.82 -5.66 -8.89
CA VAL A 526 8.80 -5.12 -7.53
C VAL A 526 7.38 -4.80 -7.04
N GLY A 527 6.52 -4.26 -7.88
CA GLY A 527 5.12 -3.92 -7.54
C GLY A 527 4.14 -5.10 -7.50
N ARG A 528 4.63 -6.33 -7.38
CA ARG A 528 3.77 -7.53 -7.36
C ARG A 528 3.19 -7.79 -5.96
N GLU A 529 1.96 -8.30 -5.94
CA GLU A 529 1.28 -8.79 -4.73
C GLU A 529 2.10 -9.84 -3.99
N ASN A 530 1.97 -9.88 -2.66
CA ASN A 530 2.53 -10.96 -1.86
C ASN A 530 1.99 -12.32 -2.32
N LYS A 531 2.78 -13.36 -2.06
CA LYS A 531 2.35 -14.75 -2.20
C LYS A 531 2.39 -15.41 -0.83
N VAL A 532 1.25 -15.97 -0.42
CA VAL A 532 1.03 -16.49 0.93
C VAL A 532 0.60 -17.94 0.87
N LEU A 533 0.94 -18.74 1.89
CA LEU A 533 0.45 -20.10 2.01
C LEU A 533 -1.06 -20.09 2.29
N THR A 534 -1.76 -21.07 1.73
CA THR A 534 -3.15 -21.37 2.13
C THR A 534 -3.19 -21.89 3.57
N ALA A 535 -4.35 -21.78 4.23
CA ALA A 535 -4.53 -22.22 5.62
C ALA A 535 -4.17 -23.70 5.88
N ASP A 536 -4.40 -24.57 4.89
CA ASP A 536 -4.02 -25.99 4.92
C ASP A 536 -2.53 -26.23 4.61
N LYS A 537 -1.80 -25.17 4.24
CA LYS A 537 -0.38 -25.12 3.90
C LYS A 537 -0.02 -25.99 2.68
N GLN A 538 -0.99 -26.34 1.85
CA GLN A 538 -0.77 -27.19 0.68
C GLN A 538 -0.44 -26.39 -0.58
N ALA A 539 -0.94 -25.16 -0.69
CA ALA A 539 -0.80 -24.31 -1.86
C ALA A 539 -0.36 -22.89 -1.49
N ILE A 540 -0.20 -22.05 -2.51
CA ILE A 540 0.12 -20.63 -2.41
C ILE A 540 -0.98 -19.86 -3.15
N GLU A 541 -1.36 -18.70 -2.64
CA GLU A 541 -2.31 -17.78 -3.27
C GLU A 541 -1.80 -16.33 -3.22
N SER A 542 -2.44 -15.44 -3.99
CA SER A 542 -2.19 -13.99 -3.90
C SER A 542 -2.66 -13.45 -2.55
N GLY A 543 -1.79 -12.70 -1.88
CA GLY A 543 -2.10 -11.88 -0.71
C GLY A 543 -2.21 -10.40 -1.06
N SER A 544 -2.08 -9.54 -0.04
CA SER A 544 -2.10 -8.09 -0.23
C SER A 544 -0.88 -7.58 -1.01
N ASN A 545 -1.05 -6.46 -1.72
CA ASN A 545 0.08 -5.75 -2.32
C ASN A 545 0.90 -5.03 -1.24
N PRO A 546 2.20 -5.35 -1.09
CA PRO A 546 3.09 -4.66 -0.16
C PRO A 546 3.58 -3.27 -0.65
N ASP A 547 3.22 -2.85 -1.86
CA ASP A 547 3.60 -1.56 -2.48
C ASP A 547 5.12 -1.30 -2.46
N LEU A 548 5.91 -2.37 -2.70
CA LEU A 548 7.37 -2.29 -2.62
C LEU A 548 7.96 -1.35 -3.67
N ASP A 549 7.28 -1.16 -4.79
CA ASP A 549 7.74 -0.28 -5.87
C ASP A 549 7.65 1.19 -5.48
N ASP A 550 6.58 1.59 -4.79
CA ASP A 550 6.45 2.92 -4.21
C ASP A 550 7.48 3.15 -3.10
N HIS A 551 7.67 2.15 -2.24
CA HIS A 551 8.67 2.20 -1.17
C HIS A 551 10.08 2.39 -1.74
N VAL A 552 10.47 1.59 -2.74
CA VAL A 552 11.78 1.71 -3.39
C VAL A 552 11.92 3.08 -4.08
N THR A 553 10.88 3.58 -4.75
CA THR A 553 10.88 4.90 -5.38
C THR A 553 11.10 6.02 -4.36
N LEU A 554 10.40 5.97 -3.22
CA LEU A 554 10.61 6.91 -2.12
C LEU A 554 12.04 6.85 -1.58
N ALA A 555 12.60 5.65 -1.40
CA ALA A 555 13.97 5.47 -0.95
C ALA A 555 14.99 6.07 -1.93
N PHE A 556 14.73 5.98 -3.24
CA PHE A 556 15.54 6.68 -4.24
C PHE A 556 15.46 8.21 -4.09
N ILE A 557 14.26 8.77 -3.85
CA ILE A 557 14.08 10.22 -3.63
C ILE A 557 14.85 10.68 -2.39
N ASP A 558 14.68 9.98 -1.26
CA ASP A 558 15.32 10.32 0.01
C ASP A 558 16.85 10.20 -0.05
N GLY A 559 17.34 9.14 -0.70
CA GLY A 559 18.78 8.96 -0.93
C GLY A 559 19.36 10.08 -1.78
N LYS A 560 18.69 10.45 -2.87
CA LYS A 560 19.14 11.52 -3.78
C LYS A 560 19.24 12.87 -3.07
N ALA A 561 18.25 13.20 -2.24
CA ALA A 561 18.25 14.43 -1.44
C ALA A 561 19.44 14.53 -0.47
N SER A 562 20.05 13.40 -0.12
CA SER A 562 21.21 13.34 0.78
C SER A 562 22.56 13.37 0.02
N LEU A 563 22.57 13.39 -1.31
CA LEU A 563 23.83 13.39 -2.10
C LEU A 563 24.50 14.77 -2.19
N ASP A 564 23.80 15.83 -1.77
CA ASP A 564 24.34 17.19 -1.77
C ASP A 564 25.39 17.45 -0.68
N LYS A 565 25.56 16.52 0.28
CA LYS A 565 26.52 16.61 1.40
C LYS A 565 26.35 17.90 2.22
N SER A 566 25.11 18.36 2.34
CA SER A 566 24.77 19.61 2.99
C SER A 566 24.69 19.48 4.51
N ILE A 567 24.51 18.25 5.02
CA ILE A 567 24.33 17.94 6.44
C ILE A 567 25.31 16.84 6.85
N GLY A 568 25.85 16.90 8.07
CA GLY A 568 26.85 15.95 8.57
C GLY A 568 26.41 14.48 8.69
N ASP A 569 25.11 14.18 8.54
CA ASP A 569 24.53 12.84 8.63
C ASP A 569 24.11 12.24 7.26
N ASP A 570 24.39 12.97 6.17
CA ASP A 570 23.90 12.63 4.83
C ASP A 570 24.37 11.24 4.35
N LYS A 571 25.60 10.84 4.67
CA LYS A 571 26.11 9.50 4.32
C LYS A 571 25.27 8.37 4.95
N ASN A 572 24.83 8.54 6.19
CA ASN A 572 24.00 7.54 6.87
C ASN A 572 22.60 7.46 6.27
N LYS A 573 22.04 8.60 5.84
CA LYS A 573 20.79 8.62 5.10
C LYS A 573 20.90 7.90 3.76
N VAL A 574 22.01 8.08 3.04
CA VAL A 574 22.30 7.30 1.81
C VAL A 574 22.39 5.80 2.13
N ALA A 575 23.01 5.42 3.25
CA ALA A 575 23.07 4.03 3.69
C ALA A 575 21.67 3.46 3.96
N LEU A 576 20.82 4.18 4.70
CA LEU A 576 19.43 3.79 4.97
C LEU A 576 18.60 3.67 3.69
N ALA A 577 18.72 4.66 2.80
CA ALA A 577 18.04 4.66 1.51
C ALA A 577 18.45 3.44 0.67
N ARG A 578 19.74 3.10 0.63
CA ARG A 578 20.25 1.91 -0.06
C ARG A 578 19.60 0.63 0.48
N GLU A 579 19.51 0.43 1.80
CA GLU A 579 18.87 -0.76 2.36
C GLU A 579 17.36 -0.81 2.03
N ASN A 580 16.69 0.34 2.08
CA ASN A 580 15.30 0.52 1.67
C ASN A 580 15.06 0.36 0.16
N ILE A 581 16.11 0.32 -0.67
CA ILE A 581 16.03 -0.08 -2.08
C ILE A 581 16.25 -1.59 -2.19
N LEU A 582 17.35 -2.10 -1.63
CA LEU A 582 17.82 -3.45 -1.93
C LEU A 582 17.00 -4.55 -1.26
N ILE A 583 16.62 -4.41 0.01
CA ILE A 583 15.89 -5.47 0.72
C ILE A 583 14.46 -5.62 0.18
N PRO A 584 13.71 -4.54 -0.13
CA PRO A 584 12.44 -4.66 -0.86
C PRO A 584 12.57 -5.33 -2.24
N ILE A 585 13.64 -5.05 -2.99
CA ILE A 585 13.92 -5.76 -4.25
C ILE A 585 14.15 -7.26 -4.01
N VAL A 586 14.91 -7.64 -2.97
CA VAL A 586 15.09 -9.05 -2.57
C VAL A 586 13.74 -9.70 -2.23
N ARG A 587 12.89 -9.01 -1.47
CA ARG A 587 11.55 -9.47 -1.13
C ARG A 587 10.71 -9.71 -2.39
N ALA A 588 10.74 -8.79 -3.35
CA ALA A 588 10.01 -8.94 -4.61
C ALA A 588 10.43 -10.17 -5.40
N PHE A 589 11.74 -10.49 -5.43
CA PHE A 589 12.22 -11.70 -6.10
C PHE A 589 11.85 -12.98 -5.33
N LEU A 590 11.83 -12.96 -3.99
CA LEU A 590 11.28 -14.07 -3.19
C LEU A 590 9.78 -14.29 -3.45
N ILE A 591 9.00 -13.21 -3.58
CA ILE A 591 7.60 -13.28 -4.04
C ILE A 591 7.52 -13.91 -5.44
N GLY A 592 8.45 -13.55 -6.34
CA GLY A 592 8.61 -14.20 -7.64
C GLY A 592 8.77 -15.72 -7.51
N VAL A 593 9.69 -16.19 -6.67
CA VAL A 593 9.88 -17.64 -6.41
C VAL A 593 8.59 -18.30 -5.94
N LEU A 594 7.87 -17.69 -4.99
CA LEU A 594 6.62 -18.23 -4.46
C LEU A 594 5.50 -18.28 -5.50
N ARG A 595 5.42 -17.29 -6.38
CA ARG A 595 4.49 -17.28 -7.53
C ARG A 595 4.76 -18.44 -8.49
N GLU A 596 6.02 -18.77 -8.71
CA GLU A 596 6.35 -19.92 -9.56
C GLU A 596 6.03 -21.24 -8.85
N VAL A 597 6.20 -21.32 -7.53
CA VAL A 597 5.75 -22.49 -6.74
C VAL A 597 4.23 -22.69 -6.82
N GLU A 598 3.44 -21.62 -6.73
CA GLU A 598 1.99 -21.64 -6.98
C GLU A 598 1.67 -22.24 -8.36
N GLY A 599 2.35 -21.76 -9.41
CA GLY A 599 2.21 -22.27 -10.78
C GLY A 599 2.56 -23.76 -10.90
N ILE A 600 3.63 -24.21 -10.25
CA ILE A 600 4.01 -25.63 -10.23
C ILE A 600 2.94 -26.49 -9.53
N VAL A 601 2.54 -26.10 -8.32
CA VAL A 601 1.61 -26.89 -7.49
C VAL A 601 0.23 -26.95 -8.14
N SER A 602 -0.22 -25.87 -8.76
CA SER A 602 -1.52 -25.83 -9.45
C SER A 602 -1.53 -26.64 -10.75
N ASN A 603 -0.41 -26.71 -11.49
CA ASN A 603 -0.40 -27.32 -12.83
C ASN A 603 0.20 -28.72 -12.90
N ARG A 604 1.02 -29.16 -11.94
CA ARG A 604 1.78 -30.44 -12.04
C ARG A 604 0.96 -31.70 -12.35
N ASP A 605 -0.33 -31.71 -12.00
CA ASP A 605 -1.24 -32.85 -12.22
C ASP A 605 -2.19 -32.63 -13.42
N ARG A 606 -2.18 -31.44 -14.04
CA ARG A 606 -3.13 -31.01 -15.09
C ARG A 606 -2.43 -30.61 -16.39
N ASP A 607 -1.36 -29.84 -16.29
CA ASP A 607 -0.51 -29.38 -17.38
C ASP A 607 0.96 -29.46 -16.96
N ILE A 608 1.60 -30.56 -17.36
CA ILE A 608 2.99 -30.83 -16.98
C ILE A 608 3.94 -29.84 -17.66
N ASP A 609 3.63 -29.40 -18.88
CA ASP A 609 4.50 -28.51 -19.65
C ASP A 609 4.48 -27.11 -19.03
N GLU A 610 3.30 -26.60 -18.66
CA GLU A 610 3.17 -25.35 -17.92
C GLU A 610 3.87 -25.43 -16.55
N ALA A 611 3.69 -26.54 -15.82
CA ALA A 611 4.36 -26.73 -14.53
C ALA A 611 5.90 -26.77 -14.66
N ARG A 612 6.44 -27.31 -15.76
CA ARG A 612 7.88 -27.27 -16.04
C ARG A 612 8.37 -25.87 -16.40
N GLU A 613 7.59 -25.11 -17.16
CA GLU A 613 7.89 -23.70 -17.41
C GLU A 613 8.01 -22.93 -16.09
N LYS A 614 7.02 -23.08 -15.18
CA LYS A 614 7.03 -22.44 -13.87
C LYS A 614 8.20 -22.89 -13.00
N GLN A 615 8.54 -24.17 -13.02
CA GLN A 615 9.70 -24.67 -12.29
C GLN A 615 11.02 -24.00 -12.72
N ILE A 616 11.21 -23.80 -14.03
CA ILE A 616 12.39 -23.13 -14.59
C ILE A 616 12.37 -21.63 -14.27
N GLU A 617 11.22 -20.96 -14.39
CA GLU A 617 11.09 -19.57 -13.94
C GLU A 617 11.48 -19.41 -12.46
N GLY A 618 11.05 -20.36 -11.61
CA GLY A 618 11.37 -20.41 -10.19
C GLY A 618 12.85 -20.58 -9.91
N GLU A 619 13.56 -21.42 -10.70
CA GLU A 619 15.01 -21.56 -10.62
C GLU A 619 15.71 -20.21 -10.87
N PHE A 620 15.35 -19.52 -11.96
CA PHE A 620 16.00 -18.27 -12.34
C PHE A 620 15.73 -17.15 -11.33
N PHE A 621 14.49 -17.04 -10.83
CA PHE A 621 14.19 -16.09 -9.75
C PHE A 621 15.00 -16.40 -8.50
N TYR A 622 15.07 -17.67 -8.10
CA TYR A 622 15.78 -18.05 -6.89
C TYR A 622 17.28 -17.75 -6.98
N LYS A 623 17.92 -17.95 -8.15
CA LYS A 623 19.35 -17.57 -8.37
C LYS A 623 19.65 -16.09 -8.12
N ILE A 624 18.66 -15.20 -8.20
CA ILE A 624 18.85 -13.77 -7.91
C ILE A 624 19.02 -13.55 -6.40
N VAL A 625 18.29 -14.32 -5.58
CA VAL A 625 18.20 -14.15 -4.12
C VAL A 625 18.88 -15.26 -3.31
N GLU A 626 19.43 -16.26 -3.98
CA GLU A 626 20.07 -17.43 -3.38
C GLU A 626 21.12 -17.03 -2.33
N GLY A 627 21.97 -16.05 -2.64
CA GLY A 627 23.02 -15.58 -1.73
C GLY A 627 22.48 -15.05 -0.40
N PHE A 628 21.27 -14.47 -0.39
CA PHE A 628 20.65 -13.93 0.83
C PHE A 628 20.14 -15.04 1.76
N ILE A 629 19.57 -16.11 1.18
CA ILE A 629 19.08 -17.27 1.95
C ILE A 629 20.25 -18.17 2.37
N ALA A 630 21.19 -18.44 1.45
CA ALA A 630 22.30 -19.35 1.69
C ALA A 630 23.29 -18.86 2.75
N GLN A 631 23.39 -17.54 2.98
CA GLN A 631 24.27 -16.96 3.99
C GLN A 631 23.98 -17.50 5.40
N THR A 632 22.71 -17.76 5.71
CA THR A 632 22.25 -18.15 7.05
C THR A 632 21.53 -19.51 7.06
N ASN A 633 21.05 -19.96 5.91
CA ASN A 633 20.43 -21.28 5.72
C ASN A 633 20.95 -21.97 4.44
N PRO A 634 22.25 -22.33 4.37
CA PRO A 634 22.83 -22.93 3.16
C PRO A 634 22.15 -24.25 2.78
N ALA A 635 21.88 -25.12 3.76
CA ALA A 635 21.21 -26.40 3.50
C ALA A 635 19.75 -26.22 3.03
N GLY A 636 19.04 -25.21 3.56
CA GLY A 636 17.72 -24.86 3.07
C GLY A 636 17.74 -24.27 1.67
N SER A 637 18.76 -23.47 1.35
CA SER A 637 18.98 -22.97 0.00
C SER A 637 19.15 -24.09 -1.02
N ASP A 638 19.98 -25.09 -0.69
CA ASP A 638 20.15 -26.29 -1.51
C ASP A 638 18.83 -27.04 -1.70
N ARG A 639 18.00 -27.13 -0.64
CA ARG A 639 16.66 -27.74 -0.72
C ARG A 639 15.75 -26.98 -1.66
N ILE A 640 15.66 -25.65 -1.55
CA ILE A 640 14.84 -24.81 -2.45
C ILE A 640 15.29 -25.01 -3.89
N MET A 641 16.60 -24.91 -4.16
CA MET A 641 17.16 -25.12 -5.50
C MET A 641 16.85 -26.53 -6.04
N ALA A 642 16.91 -27.56 -5.19
CA ALA A 642 16.54 -28.92 -5.59
C ALA A 642 15.05 -29.04 -5.97
N LYS A 643 14.14 -28.28 -5.32
CA LYS A 643 12.73 -28.22 -5.73
C LYS A 643 12.56 -27.56 -7.11
N MET A 644 13.38 -26.55 -7.43
CA MET A 644 13.34 -25.87 -8.73
C MET A 644 14.03 -26.63 -9.86
N LYS A 645 14.69 -27.76 -9.59
CA LYS A 645 15.37 -28.59 -10.62
C LYS A 645 14.86 -30.03 -10.69
N GLY A 646 14.24 -30.50 -9.61
CA GLY A 646 13.89 -31.90 -9.41
C GLY A 646 12.54 -32.31 -10.01
N SER A 647 11.94 -33.33 -9.41
CA SER A 647 10.59 -33.79 -9.78
C SER A 647 9.53 -32.76 -9.38
N LEU A 648 8.57 -32.47 -10.26
CA LEU A 648 7.43 -31.58 -9.95
C LEU A 648 6.61 -32.07 -8.75
N ALA A 649 6.47 -33.39 -8.60
CA ALA A 649 5.77 -34.00 -7.48
C ALA A 649 6.47 -33.75 -6.13
N SER A 650 7.77 -33.41 -6.14
CA SER A 650 8.52 -33.12 -4.92
C SER A 650 8.38 -31.68 -4.44
N VAL A 651 7.79 -30.77 -5.24
CA VAL A 651 7.62 -29.37 -4.87
C VAL A 651 6.50 -29.25 -3.84
N VAL A 652 6.86 -28.84 -2.62
CA VAL A 652 5.94 -28.66 -1.50
C VAL A 652 6.00 -27.21 -1.06
N ALA A 653 4.87 -26.50 -1.18
CA ALA A 653 4.79 -25.07 -0.89
C ALA A 653 5.28 -24.72 0.53
N ASN A 654 4.78 -25.45 1.54
CA ASN A 654 5.16 -25.25 2.93
C ASN A 654 6.67 -25.41 3.19
N GLU A 655 7.33 -26.35 2.51
CA GLU A 655 8.78 -26.55 2.65
C GLU A 655 9.55 -25.36 2.07
N VAL A 656 9.20 -24.90 0.86
CA VAL A 656 9.88 -23.75 0.23
C VAL A 656 9.73 -22.50 1.10
N VAL A 657 8.51 -22.21 1.58
CA VAL A 657 8.24 -21.07 2.45
C VAL A 657 9.01 -21.20 3.78
N SER A 658 9.01 -22.38 4.40
CA SER A 658 9.74 -22.61 5.66
C SER A 658 11.25 -22.39 5.53
N GLU A 659 11.86 -22.83 4.42
CA GLU A 659 13.29 -22.65 4.19
C GLU A 659 13.68 -21.20 3.90
N ILE A 660 12.82 -20.46 3.17
CA ILE A 660 12.98 -19.01 2.98
C ILE A 660 12.92 -18.32 4.34
N SER A 661 11.87 -18.58 5.13
CA SER A 661 11.68 -17.97 6.45
C SER A 661 12.85 -18.26 7.40
N LYS A 662 13.37 -19.49 7.44
CA LYS A 662 14.57 -19.85 8.22
C LYS A 662 15.80 -19.03 7.81
N GLY A 663 16.02 -18.83 6.51
CA GLY A 663 17.09 -17.97 6.01
C GLY A 663 16.94 -16.53 6.47
N ILE A 664 15.75 -15.97 6.32
CA ILE A 664 15.46 -14.59 6.73
C ILE A 664 15.55 -14.40 8.26
N ILE A 665 15.07 -15.35 9.06
CA ILE A 665 15.23 -15.33 10.53
C ILE A 665 16.71 -15.28 10.91
N GLY A 666 17.58 -15.99 10.19
CA GLY A 666 19.02 -15.89 10.40
C GLY A 666 19.57 -14.48 10.14
N GLN A 667 19.08 -13.79 9.10
CA GLN A 667 19.45 -12.39 8.82
C GLN A 667 18.97 -11.46 9.93
N VAL A 668 17.75 -11.67 10.44
CA VAL A 668 17.21 -10.92 11.58
C VAL A 668 18.10 -11.08 12.81
N ARG A 669 18.54 -12.29 13.14
CA ARG A 669 19.44 -12.56 14.27
C ARG A 669 20.81 -11.87 14.12
N ILE A 670 21.39 -11.87 12.91
CA ILE A 670 22.65 -11.15 12.64
C ILE A 670 22.49 -9.66 12.92
N ASN A 671 21.41 -9.05 12.44
CA ASN A 671 21.18 -7.62 12.66
C ASN A 671 20.85 -7.31 14.12
N MET A 672 20.14 -8.20 14.84
CA MET A 672 19.91 -8.05 16.28
C MET A 672 21.23 -8.03 17.05
N ALA A 673 22.12 -8.98 16.79
CA ALA A 673 23.45 -9.01 17.40
C ALA A 673 24.29 -7.77 17.03
N GLN A 674 24.13 -7.24 15.80
CA GLN A 674 24.78 -6.00 15.39
C GLN A 674 24.28 -4.82 16.22
N ILE A 675 22.97 -4.64 16.38
CA ILE A 675 22.37 -3.60 17.24
C ILE A 675 22.96 -3.68 18.65
N GLU A 676 22.96 -4.87 19.27
CA GLU A 676 23.51 -5.08 20.63
C GLU A 676 24.98 -4.62 20.72
N SER A 677 25.79 -4.95 19.70
CA SER A 677 27.22 -4.61 19.68
C SER A 677 27.51 -3.14 19.39
N THR A 678 26.65 -2.46 18.62
CA THR A 678 26.88 -1.09 18.15
C THR A 678 26.09 -0.04 18.90
N PHE A 679 25.08 -0.41 19.69
CA PHE A 679 24.15 0.54 20.34
C PHE A 679 24.85 1.70 21.06
N SER A 680 25.88 1.39 21.86
CA SER A 680 26.63 2.39 22.63
C SER A 680 27.94 2.85 21.98
N THR A 681 28.36 2.25 20.87
CA THR A 681 29.68 2.48 20.25
C THR A 681 29.57 3.17 18.89
N ASP A 682 28.55 2.83 18.10
CA ASP A 682 28.23 3.45 16.82
C ASP A 682 26.70 3.40 16.61
N ARG A 683 26.03 4.47 17.05
CA ARG A 683 24.57 4.59 16.95
C ARG A 683 24.08 4.53 15.49
N ASN A 684 24.86 5.03 14.54
CA ASN A 684 24.44 5.03 13.13
C ASN A 684 24.42 3.60 12.57
N GLN A 685 25.39 2.77 12.94
CA GLN A 685 25.36 1.34 12.64
C GLN A 685 24.22 0.61 13.34
N ALA A 686 23.90 0.97 14.58
CA ALA A 686 22.75 0.40 15.29
C ALA A 686 21.43 0.74 14.59
N VAL A 687 21.24 1.99 14.18
CA VAL A 687 20.04 2.44 13.43
C VAL A 687 19.93 1.70 12.09
N LEU A 688 21.04 1.58 11.35
CA LEU A 688 21.07 0.84 10.09
C LEU A 688 20.72 -0.64 10.28
N ALA A 689 21.22 -1.27 11.35
CA ALA A 689 20.91 -2.66 11.67
C ALA A 689 19.44 -2.85 12.09
N ALA A 690 18.87 -1.91 12.86
CA ALA A 690 17.44 -1.91 13.19
C ALA A 690 16.57 -1.78 11.94
N GLU A 691 16.97 -0.93 10.99
CA GLU A 691 16.27 -0.77 9.71
C GLU A 691 16.28 -2.08 8.89
N ARG A 692 17.47 -2.69 8.72
CA ARG A 692 17.61 -3.98 8.04
C ARG A 692 16.77 -5.06 8.69
N LEU A 693 16.78 -5.13 10.02
CA LEU A 693 16.01 -6.10 10.78
C LEU A 693 14.51 -5.99 10.48
N ALA A 694 13.96 -4.78 10.49
CA ALA A 694 12.56 -4.54 10.14
C ALA A 694 12.26 -4.95 8.69
N LEU A 695 13.08 -4.52 7.73
CA LEU A 695 12.92 -4.87 6.31
C LEU A 695 12.96 -6.38 6.06
N TYR A 696 13.86 -7.12 6.73
CA TYR A 696 13.90 -8.57 6.66
C TYR A 696 12.67 -9.22 7.28
N THR A 697 12.24 -8.75 8.45
CA THR A 697 11.07 -9.31 9.14
C THR A 697 9.80 -9.19 8.29
N HIS A 698 9.64 -8.07 7.57
CA HIS A 698 8.53 -7.87 6.64
C HIS A 698 8.40 -8.93 5.53
N VAL A 699 9.48 -9.68 5.22
CA VAL A 699 9.45 -10.76 4.22
C VAL A 699 8.58 -11.94 4.70
N PHE A 700 8.64 -12.30 5.98
CA PHE A 700 7.91 -13.46 6.52
C PHE A 700 6.65 -13.10 7.33
N LEU A 701 6.35 -11.81 7.53
CA LEU A 701 5.14 -11.38 8.26
C LEU A 701 3.84 -12.05 7.76
N PRO A 702 3.59 -12.21 6.44
CA PRO A 702 2.38 -12.90 5.99
C PRO A 702 2.30 -14.36 6.45
N ASP A 703 3.40 -15.11 6.40
CA ASP A 703 3.44 -16.50 6.86
C ASP A 703 3.43 -16.60 8.40
N LEU A 704 4.02 -15.63 9.10
CA LEU A 704 3.90 -15.50 10.56
C LEU A 704 2.43 -15.34 10.97
N ALA A 705 1.70 -14.43 10.32
CA ALA A 705 0.29 -14.21 10.59
C ALA A 705 -0.55 -15.48 10.38
N LEU A 706 -0.25 -16.24 9.32
CA LEU A 706 -0.89 -17.51 9.04
C LEU A 706 -0.62 -18.57 10.12
N ARG A 707 0.61 -18.65 10.63
CA ARG A 707 1.03 -19.75 11.52
C ARG A 707 0.74 -19.50 12.99
N ILE A 708 0.91 -18.26 13.46
CA ILE A 708 0.80 -17.90 14.88
C ILE A 708 -0.22 -16.80 15.14
N GLY A 709 -0.93 -16.33 14.11
CA GLY A 709 -2.07 -15.42 14.22
C GLY A 709 -1.76 -13.95 13.91
N SER A 710 -2.80 -13.20 13.56
CA SER A 710 -2.71 -11.76 13.22
C SER A 710 -2.29 -10.90 14.40
N ILE A 711 -2.65 -11.27 15.63
CA ILE A 711 -2.25 -10.56 16.85
C ILE A 711 -0.71 -10.56 16.99
N GLU A 712 -0.06 -11.71 16.81
CA GLU A 712 1.40 -11.81 16.90
C GLU A 712 2.10 -11.07 15.75
N ARG A 713 1.47 -10.98 14.57
CA ARG A 713 1.95 -10.11 13.48
C ARG A 713 1.94 -8.64 13.90
N VAL A 714 0.83 -8.14 14.46
CA VAL A 714 0.74 -6.74 14.92
C VAL A 714 1.74 -6.46 16.04
N ARG A 715 1.90 -7.39 17.00
CA ARG A 715 2.90 -7.26 18.06
C ARG A 715 4.33 -7.22 17.52
N MET A 716 4.63 -7.99 16.48
CA MET A 716 5.91 -7.92 15.78
C MET A 716 6.11 -6.54 15.15
N GLU A 717 5.12 -6.03 14.41
CA GLU A 717 5.18 -4.71 13.77
C GLU A 717 5.40 -3.58 14.80
N ASN A 718 4.68 -3.60 15.92
CA ASN A 718 4.88 -2.66 17.03
C ASN A 718 6.30 -2.75 17.59
N ALA A 719 6.79 -3.95 17.89
CA ALA A 719 8.12 -4.14 18.45
C ALA A 719 9.24 -3.74 17.49
N LEU A 720 9.07 -3.93 16.16
CA LEU A 720 10.02 -3.44 15.15
C LEU A 720 10.09 -1.91 15.14
N GLN A 721 8.93 -1.25 15.24
CA GLN A 721 8.84 0.19 15.29
C GLN A 721 9.51 0.74 16.57
N ASP A 722 9.18 0.15 17.72
CA ASP A 722 9.77 0.51 19.02
C ASP A 722 11.29 0.36 18.99
N LEU A 723 11.80 -0.73 18.39
CA LEU A 723 13.24 -0.96 18.26
C LEU A 723 13.92 0.13 17.41
N LYS A 724 13.32 0.49 16.27
CA LYS A 724 13.85 1.55 15.38
C LYS A 724 13.89 2.89 16.09
N GLU A 725 12.79 3.28 16.74
CA GLU A 725 12.68 4.55 17.44
C GLU A 725 13.62 4.63 18.64
N ALA A 726 13.62 3.61 19.49
CA ALA A 726 14.48 3.54 20.67
C ALA A 726 15.97 3.57 20.27
N THR A 727 16.36 2.88 19.20
CA THR A 727 17.74 2.89 18.70
C THR A 727 18.13 4.26 18.16
N GLY A 728 17.24 4.93 17.41
CA GLY A 728 17.48 6.29 16.92
C GLY A 728 17.63 7.31 18.04
N GLN A 729 16.84 7.17 19.10
CA GLN A 729 16.82 8.08 20.26
C GLN A 729 17.86 7.73 21.33
N GLY A 730 18.48 6.54 21.27
CA GLY A 730 19.43 6.07 22.28
C GLY A 730 18.76 5.57 23.57
N GLU A 731 17.48 5.16 23.51
CA GLU A 731 16.70 4.66 24.65
C GLU A 731 16.96 3.15 24.85
N MET A 732 18.10 2.82 25.48
CA MET A 732 18.59 1.44 25.61
C MET A 732 17.57 0.46 26.22
N GLU A 733 16.90 0.85 27.31
CA GLU A 733 15.95 -0.04 27.99
C GLU A 733 14.75 -0.39 27.10
N LYS A 734 14.22 0.59 26.36
CA LYS A 734 13.13 0.34 25.40
C LYS A 734 13.60 -0.53 24.23
N ALA A 735 14.80 -0.28 23.70
CA ALA A 735 15.36 -1.11 22.64
C ALA A 735 15.54 -2.58 23.07
N ILE A 736 15.96 -2.82 24.33
CA ILE A 736 16.07 -4.17 24.90
C ILE A 736 14.69 -4.84 25.00
N ASN A 737 13.68 -4.13 25.51
CA ASN A 737 12.33 -4.68 25.63
C ASN A 737 11.74 -5.04 24.26
N ALA A 738 11.89 -4.16 23.27
CA ALA A 738 11.48 -4.39 21.90
C ALA A 738 12.20 -5.59 21.28
N ALA A 739 13.52 -5.69 21.46
CA ALA A 739 14.32 -6.83 21.00
C ALA A 739 13.86 -8.16 21.61
N GLN A 740 13.55 -8.18 22.91
CA GLN A 740 13.05 -9.37 23.59
C GLN A 740 11.68 -9.81 23.05
N ALA A 741 10.78 -8.87 22.80
CA ALA A 741 9.49 -9.15 22.17
C ALA A 741 9.66 -9.78 20.79
N ILE A 742 10.49 -9.18 19.92
CA ILE A 742 10.82 -9.69 18.58
C ILE A 742 11.37 -11.12 18.67
N LEU A 743 12.36 -11.37 19.52
CA LEU A 743 12.99 -12.69 19.65
C LEU A 743 12.03 -13.76 20.17
N SER A 744 11.13 -13.40 21.08
CA SER A 744 10.08 -14.29 21.59
C SER A 744 9.10 -14.71 20.50
N ILE A 745 8.62 -13.73 19.71
CA ILE A 745 7.70 -14.00 18.59
C ILE A 745 8.39 -14.84 17.52
N ILE A 746 9.66 -14.55 17.19
CA ILE A 746 10.46 -15.35 16.24
C ILE A 746 10.61 -16.79 16.73
N ALA A 747 10.88 -17.01 18.02
CA ALA A 747 11.01 -18.37 18.56
C ALA A 747 9.70 -19.16 18.42
N ASN A 748 8.56 -18.53 18.71
CA ASN A 748 7.24 -19.14 18.53
C ASN A 748 6.99 -19.45 17.05
N TYR A 749 7.24 -18.51 16.15
CA TYR A 749 7.08 -18.69 14.71
C TYR A 749 7.99 -19.81 14.16
N GLU A 750 9.28 -19.79 14.52
CA GLU A 750 10.27 -20.80 14.08
C GLU A 750 9.87 -22.22 14.51
N SER A 751 9.24 -22.37 15.69
CA SER A 751 8.74 -23.67 16.17
C SER A 751 7.63 -24.28 15.27
N THR A 752 7.01 -23.47 14.43
CA THR A 752 5.95 -23.88 13.49
C THR A 752 6.48 -24.15 12.07
N LEU A 753 7.76 -23.89 11.81
CA LEU A 753 8.42 -24.17 10.54
C LEU A 753 8.87 -25.62 10.48
N ILE A 754 8.84 -26.22 9.29
CA ILE A 754 9.27 -27.61 9.06
C ILE A 754 10.68 -27.66 8.52
#